data_AF-A0A9Y2AF39-F1
#
_entry.id   AF-A0A9Y2AF39-F1
#
_cell.length_a   1.000
_cell.length_b   1.000
_cell.length_c   1.000
_cell.angle_alpha   90.00
_cell.angle_beta   90.00
_cell.angle_gamma   90.00
#
_symmetry.space_group_name_H-M   'P 1'
#
loop_
_entity.id
_entity.type
_entity.pdbx_description
1 polymer ?
#
loop_
_entity_poly.entity_id
_entity_poly.type
_entity_poly.pdbx_seq_one_letter_code
_entity_poly.pdbx_strand_id
1 'polypeptide(L)'
;MKVYSLRRCFIFFCSLFIFSLNISVKAASLPNLEELESYINNSPEVLSAEMNYLRNESLLRAEEARNGTKYFLGANYGYHHEPLFETSPNKNTYQKLNLNGGVVFPLLGSKNKERIREIQAEIDLVDTKLQKENAKVSQLTDLRKAYVILWAAQEKIALAEKFLATEKTVQAVLQDRQKSGLLLPADELELLAVYADARRDIAFSRLMNVRALQVINLVTGQEWSVEGKVISPLLPALDVTTIEVQKYPEVRYQKELIDKYQELVEKSGENNQDVDLTVGFQSSKDFPGDTGNGAYAALTWRGSLEGLKAKENYDAKAANYELEKAKEEARLNYLKLVGKIEEAVENVNYLQTNVEAKKAHLLVAAEDIRERLLRHQFLPGDTFERLQQAKSQYYRLAMEVIDEEASLLEAAIDVLEYTYPSGNEEKERTFLIGENEFLRNSLFSKSWENTETLFPFGDKDLNTKEMMPLSVDVVQSIEKNTENPQTTKKNIVINQMERKIPWGVYIWNADALLNEKQRAQTLQDLINAGFSDVLLSFTGEQIRYIVSEKGQAELESLLDEAKKSRLKVSLLLGDPNWSKHENKAELIHAIQQLERFDFVGVHLDIEPDSLSEARENRIDLFNQLIDNLHDIKKITKKPLSISIHPRYLEGELGEIAKERLPQIELEKVVVMLYSSKTDQTLNRMKEIIENQPNLNIALAQSVEHSISSEESYAYHTQQDFFQAMQSLENGLAVDEIFIQAWEDYKEDVK
;
A
#
# COMPACT_ATOMS: atom_id res chain seq x y z
N MET A 1 48.60 -24.79 44.40
CA MET A 1 48.92 -24.45 42.99
C MET A 1 48.84 -25.73 42.14
N LYS A 2 47.63 -26.23 41.81
CA LYS A 2 47.43 -27.38 40.90
C LYS A 2 45.97 -27.63 40.46
N VAL A 3 44.98 -26.89 41.00
CA VAL A 3 43.55 -27.06 40.64
C VAL A 3 43.05 -25.97 39.66
N TYR A 4 43.80 -24.88 39.49
CA TYR A 4 43.40 -23.76 38.61
C TYR A 4 43.75 -23.96 37.12
N SER A 5 44.61 -24.92 36.74
CA SER A 5 44.96 -25.14 35.32
C SER A 5 43.99 -26.07 34.59
N LEU A 6 43.33 -27.01 35.28
CA LEU A 6 42.38 -27.93 34.64
C LEU A 6 41.10 -27.23 34.16
N ARG A 7 40.59 -26.24 34.92
CA ARG A 7 39.39 -25.46 34.51
C ARG A 7 39.65 -24.60 33.27
N ARG A 8 40.86 -24.06 33.10
CA ARG A 8 41.19 -23.29 31.89
C ARG A 8 41.37 -24.20 30.67
N CYS A 9 41.95 -25.39 30.80
CA CYS A 9 42.00 -26.36 29.70
C CYS A 9 40.62 -26.88 29.29
N PHE A 10 39.70 -27.10 30.23
CA PHE A 10 38.35 -27.58 29.92
C PHE A 10 37.50 -26.51 29.22
N ILE A 11 37.58 -25.25 29.67
CA ILE A 11 36.90 -24.12 29.02
C ILE A 11 37.50 -23.84 27.62
N PHE A 12 38.81 -24.03 27.45
CA PHE A 12 39.48 -23.88 26.15
C PHE A 12 39.13 -25.02 25.18
N PHE A 13 38.97 -26.25 25.67
CA PHE A 13 38.50 -27.38 24.85
C PHE A 13 37.02 -27.26 24.48
N CYS A 14 36.15 -26.81 25.39
CA CYS A 14 34.74 -26.55 25.06
C CYS A 14 34.58 -25.38 24.09
N SER A 15 35.40 -24.33 24.18
CA SER A 15 35.36 -23.22 23.21
C SER A 15 35.96 -23.60 21.83
N LEU A 16 36.96 -24.49 21.77
CA LEU A 16 37.42 -25.06 20.50
C LEU A 16 36.40 -26.03 19.88
N PHE A 17 35.66 -26.79 20.69
CA PHE A 17 34.63 -27.72 20.19
C PHE A 17 33.41 -26.96 19.63
N ILE A 18 33.06 -25.82 20.22
CA ILE A 18 32.00 -24.92 19.72
C ILE A 18 32.43 -24.20 18.44
N PHE A 19 33.73 -23.92 18.23
CA PHE A 19 34.24 -23.33 16.98
C PHE A 19 34.43 -24.35 15.83
N SER A 20 34.50 -25.65 16.12
CA SER A 20 34.59 -26.70 15.10
C SER A 20 33.25 -27.28 14.64
N LEU A 21 32.14 -26.90 15.28
CA LEU A 21 30.78 -27.12 14.77
C LEU A 21 30.36 -25.93 13.89
N ASN A 22 31.18 -25.60 12.89
CA ASN A 22 30.63 -25.05 11.66
C ASN A 22 29.84 -26.19 11.02
N ILE A 23 28.61 -26.41 11.49
CA ILE A 23 27.62 -27.11 10.70
C ILE A 23 27.44 -26.19 9.49
N SER A 24 28.20 -26.44 8.42
CA SER A 24 27.79 -26.01 7.09
C SER A 24 26.45 -26.69 6.88
N VAL A 25 25.37 -25.99 7.23
CA VAL A 25 24.04 -26.33 6.77
C VAL A 25 24.14 -26.15 5.28
N LYS A 26 24.34 -27.27 4.58
CA LYS A 26 24.39 -27.25 3.13
C LYS A 26 22.97 -26.88 2.70
N ALA A 27 22.84 -25.76 1.99
CA ALA A 27 21.54 -25.34 1.47
C ALA A 27 20.89 -26.52 0.74
N ALA A 28 19.62 -26.77 1.04
CA ALA A 28 18.88 -27.83 0.38
C ALA A 28 18.46 -27.36 -1.03
N SER A 29 18.31 -28.29 -1.96
CA SER A 29 17.75 -27.98 -3.27
C SER A 29 16.33 -27.46 -3.11
N LEU A 30 16.02 -26.34 -3.76
CA LEU A 30 14.68 -25.75 -3.75
C LEU A 30 13.65 -26.75 -4.34
N PRO A 31 12.63 -27.16 -3.57
CA PRO A 31 11.56 -28.01 -4.07
C PRO A 31 10.47 -27.17 -4.76
N ASN A 32 9.39 -27.81 -5.19
CA ASN A 32 8.24 -27.11 -5.76
C ASN A 32 7.47 -26.32 -4.67
N LEU A 33 6.58 -25.42 -5.11
CA LEU A 33 5.81 -24.56 -4.22
C LEU A 33 4.98 -25.33 -3.19
N GLU A 34 4.31 -26.41 -3.60
CA GLU A 34 3.47 -27.22 -2.69
C GLU A 34 4.28 -27.84 -1.54
N GLU A 35 5.48 -28.37 -1.84
CA GLU A 35 6.37 -28.89 -0.84
C GLU A 35 6.90 -27.78 0.09
N LEU A 36 7.24 -26.60 -0.45
CA LEU A 36 7.67 -25.45 0.36
C LEU A 36 6.59 -25.00 1.35
N GLU A 37 5.32 -24.99 0.96
CA GLU A 37 4.20 -24.61 1.84
C GLU A 37 4.09 -25.52 3.08
N SER A 38 4.55 -26.78 2.99
CA SER A 38 4.58 -27.68 4.15
C SER A 38 5.54 -27.23 5.27
N TYR A 39 6.49 -26.35 4.96
CA TYR A 39 7.46 -25.81 5.91
C TYR A 39 6.99 -24.54 6.62
N ILE A 40 5.81 -23.99 6.33
CA ILE A 40 5.32 -22.73 6.92
C ILE A 40 5.24 -22.79 8.44
N ASN A 41 4.91 -23.94 9.01
CA ASN A 41 4.87 -24.10 10.48
C ASN A 41 6.27 -23.99 11.14
N ASN A 42 7.35 -24.02 10.34
CA ASN A 42 8.70 -23.77 10.80
C ASN A 42 9.12 -22.30 10.66
N SER A 43 8.27 -21.43 10.11
CA SER A 43 8.51 -19.99 10.03
C SER A 43 8.82 -19.44 11.43
N PRO A 44 9.92 -18.67 11.61
CA PRO A 44 10.20 -17.98 12.86
C PRO A 44 9.06 -17.06 13.31
N GLU A 45 8.33 -16.44 12.36
CA GLU A 45 7.22 -15.54 12.66
C GLU A 45 5.99 -16.30 13.14
N VAL A 46 5.62 -17.40 12.48
CA VAL A 46 4.52 -18.28 12.92
C VAL A 46 4.83 -18.88 14.28
N LEU A 47 6.07 -19.36 14.50
CA LEU A 47 6.51 -19.89 15.79
C LEU A 47 6.49 -18.82 16.88
N SER A 48 6.91 -17.59 16.58
CA SER A 48 6.85 -16.46 17.52
C SER A 48 5.40 -16.14 17.92
N ALA A 49 4.49 -16.09 16.95
CA ALA A 49 3.07 -15.87 17.20
C ALA A 49 2.44 -17.00 18.04
N GLU A 50 2.80 -18.26 17.76
CA GLU A 50 2.41 -19.41 18.58
C GLU A 50 2.89 -19.29 20.02
N MET A 51 4.16 -18.91 20.23
CA MET A 51 4.73 -18.73 21.57
C MET A 51 4.07 -17.57 22.31
N ASN A 52 3.69 -16.49 21.63
CA ASN A 52 2.95 -15.37 22.22
C ASN A 52 1.54 -15.80 22.65
N TYR A 53 0.86 -16.63 21.84
CA TYR A 53 -0.43 -17.22 22.20
C TYR A 53 -0.30 -18.11 23.46
N LEU A 54 0.65 -19.05 23.46
CA LEU A 54 0.88 -19.96 24.61
C LEU A 54 1.26 -19.21 25.90
N ARG A 55 2.02 -18.11 25.77
CA ARG A 55 2.34 -17.22 26.88
C ARG A 55 1.08 -16.59 27.47
N ASN A 56 0.20 -16.02 26.65
CA ASN A 56 -1.02 -15.36 27.15
C ASN A 56 -2.03 -16.36 27.68
N GLU A 57 -2.11 -17.56 27.09
CA GLU A 57 -2.91 -18.66 27.64
C GLU A 57 -2.41 -19.04 29.05
N SER A 58 -1.09 -19.08 29.25
CA SER A 58 -0.49 -19.34 30.57
C SER A 58 -0.74 -18.20 31.57
N LEU A 59 -0.77 -16.94 31.12
CA LEU A 59 -1.11 -15.79 31.95
C LEU A 59 -2.58 -15.82 32.38
N LEU A 60 -3.50 -16.16 31.47
CA LEU A 60 -4.92 -16.35 31.81
C LEU A 60 -5.07 -17.41 32.90
N ARG A 61 -4.47 -18.59 32.72
CA ARG A 61 -4.48 -19.66 33.75
C ARG A 61 -3.89 -19.20 35.09
N ALA A 62 -2.88 -18.32 35.06
CA ALA A 62 -2.29 -17.76 36.27
C ALA A 62 -3.24 -16.78 36.97
N GLU A 63 -4.04 -15.99 36.24
CA GLU A 63 -5.09 -15.14 36.81
C GLU A 63 -6.29 -15.97 37.33
N GLU A 64 -6.73 -16.99 36.59
CA GLU A 64 -7.74 -17.96 37.06
C GLU A 64 -7.31 -18.62 38.39
N ALA A 65 -6.04 -19.03 38.51
CA ALA A 65 -5.50 -19.60 39.73
C ALA A 65 -5.36 -18.59 40.89
N ARG A 66 -5.32 -17.28 40.59
CA ARG A 66 -5.35 -16.20 41.59
C ARG A 66 -6.76 -15.86 42.03
N ASN A 67 -7.80 -16.38 41.38
CA ASN A 67 -9.18 -16.09 41.71
C ASN A 67 -9.69 -16.94 42.87
N GLY A 68 -10.49 -16.32 43.73
CA GLY A 68 -11.17 -16.99 44.83
C GLY A 68 -10.33 -17.12 46.10
N THR A 69 -10.46 -18.27 46.75
CA THR A 69 -9.98 -18.46 48.13
C THR A 69 -8.46 -18.57 48.17
N LYS A 70 -7.83 -17.69 48.96
CA LYS A 70 -6.37 -17.61 49.10
C LYS A 70 -5.92 -18.04 50.47
N TYR A 71 -4.72 -18.58 50.59
CA TYR A 71 -4.07 -18.78 51.88
C TYR A 71 -2.88 -17.85 52.03
N PHE A 72 -2.51 -17.53 53.27
CA PHE A 72 -1.28 -16.80 53.57
C PHE A 72 -0.58 -17.44 54.76
N LEU A 73 0.74 -17.25 54.80
CA LEU A 73 1.60 -17.60 55.92
C LEU A 73 2.63 -16.47 56.07
N GLY A 74 2.72 -15.88 57.26
CA GLY A 74 3.66 -14.82 57.57
C GLY A 74 4.51 -15.15 58.79
N ALA A 75 5.77 -14.73 58.75
CA ALA A 75 6.69 -14.81 59.86
C ALA A 75 7.34 -13.44 60.05
N ASN A 76 7.09 -12.79 61.18
CA ASN A 76 7.63 -11.47 61.49
C ASN A 76 8.55 -11.59 62.71
N TYR A 77 9.79 -11.11 62.58
CA TYR A 77 10.73 -11.00 63.68
C TYR A 77 11.11 -9.53 63.87
N GLY A 78 10.90 -9.01 65.07
CA GLY A 78 11.09 -7.59 65.37
C GLY A 78 11.71 -7.36 66.73
N TYR A 79 12.40 -6.23 66.88
CA TYR A 79 12.88 -5.72 68.15
C TYR A 79 11.96 -4.58 68.60
N HIS A 80 11.46 -4.70 69.83
CA HIS A 80 10.51 -3.78 70.41
C HIS A 80 11.14 -3.07 71.60
N HIS A 81 10.93 -1.76 71.67
CA HIS A 81 11.38 -0.91 72.78
C HIS A 81 10.23 0.00 73.22
N GLU A 82 9.44 -0.50 74.16
CA GLU A 82 8.12 0.04 74.51
C GLU A 82 8.04 0.32 76.01
N PRO A 83 7.32 1.36 76.46
CA PRO A 83 7.08 1.59 77.89
C PRO A 83 6.27 0.44 78.52
N LEU A 84 6.53 0.09 79.78
CA LEU A 84 5.87 -1.03 80.47
C LEU A 84 4.33 -0.88 80.59
N PHE A 85 3.84 0.36 80.65
CA PHE A 85 2.43 0.77 80.59
C PHE A 85 2.38 2.25 80.16
N GLU A 86 1.20 2.77 79.77
CA GLU A 86 1.04 4.08 79.10
C GLU A 86 1.72 5.27 79.80
N THR A 87 1.86 5.23 81.12
CA THR A 87 2.45 6.31 81.94
C THR A 87 3.79 5.94 82.58
N SER A 88 4.37 4.78 82.24
CA SER A 88 5.59 4.28 82.86
C SER A 88 6.84 4.99 82.32
N PRO A 89 7.74 5.51 83.18
CA PRO A 89 9.06 5.96 82.77
C PRO A 89 10.00 4.78 82.42
N ASN A 90 9.66 3.57 82.87
CA ASN A 90 10.42 2.34 82.64
C ASN A 90 9.99 1.70 81.32
N LYS A 91 11.00 1.31 80.52
CA LYS A 91 10.81 0.70 79.19
C LYS A 91 11.23 -0.77 79.21
N ASN A 92 10.47 -1.58 78.50
CA ASN A 92 10.80 -2.97 78.22
C ASN A 92 11.44 -3.08 76.84
N THR A 93 12.41 -3.97 76.75
CA THR A 93 13.10 -4.28 75.51
C THR A 93 13.01 -5.76 75.28
N TYR A 94 12.42 -6.16 74.17
CA TYR A 94 12.21 -7.56 73.85
C TYR A 94 12.26 -7.80 72.35
N GLN A 95 12.60 -9.02 71.97
CA GLN A 95 12.47 -9.47 70.59
C GLN A 95 11.20 -10.29 70.48
N LYS A 96 10.51 -10.21 69.34
CA LYS A 96 9.25 -10.92 69.12
C LYS A 96 9.29 -11.65 67.79
N LEU A 97 9.00 -12.95 67.83
CA LEU A 97 8.71 -13.76 66.64
C LEU A 97 7.20 -13.99 66.57
N ASN A 98 6.56 -13.54 65.50
CA ASN A 98 5.15 -13.77 65.20
C ASN A 98 5.01 -14.65 63.96
N LEU A 99 4.35 -15.78 64.10
CA LEU A 99 3.88 -16.60 63.00
C LEU A 99 2.37 -16.40 62.84
N ASN A 100 1.90 -16.13 61.64
CA ASN A 100 0.47 -16.09 61.35
C ASN A 100 0.17 -16.86 60.07
N GLY A 101 -1.04 -17.38 59.98
CA GLY A 101 -1.51 -18.05 58.78
C GLY A 101 -3.01 -18.10 58.74
N GLY A 102 -3.57 -18.22 57.55
CA GLY A 102 -5.01 -18.20 57.39
C GLY A 102 -5.46 -18.24 55.95
N VAL A 103 -6.76 -18.00 55.77
CA VAL A 103 -7.47 -18.03 54.51
C VAL A 103 -8.18 -16.69 54.30
N VAL A 104 -8.15 -16.19 53.07
CA VAL A 104 -8.80 -14.95 52.62
C VAL A 104 -9.85 -15.30 51.58
N PHE A 105 -11.09 -14.87 51.83
CA PHE A 105 -12.22 -14.99 50.93
C PHE A 105 -12.55 -13.61 50.35
N PRO A 106 -12.30 -13.37 49.05
CA PRO A 106 -12.68 -12.13 48.40
C PRO A 106 -14.21 -12.07 48.24
N LEU A 107 -14.81 -10.93 48.61
CA LEU A 107 -16.24 -10.68 48.57
C LEU A 107 -16.53 -9.38 47.80
N LEU A 108 -17.74 -9.26 47.25
CA LEU A 108 -18.24 -8.04 46.57
C LEU A 108 -17.18 -7.47 45.58
N GLY A 109 -16.73 -6.22 45.77
CA GLY A 109 -15.79 -5.55 44.88
C GLY A 109 -14.43 -6.24 44.76
N SER A 110 -13.95 -6.92 45.81
CA SER A 110 -12.69 -7.70 45.73
C SER A 110 -12.82 -8.85 44.73
N LYS A 111 -13.98 -9.53 44.73
CA LYS A 111 -14.29 -10.60 43.78
C LYS A 111 -14.49 -10.05 42.36
N ASN A 112 -15.10 -8.86 42.23
CA ASN A 112 -15.27 -8.21 40.93
C ASN A 112 -13.93 -7.79 40.32
N LYS A 113 -12.99 -7.25 41.12
CA LYS A 113 -11.63 -6.94 40.65
C LYS A 113 -10.85 -8.16 40.19
N GLU A 114 -11.07 -9.31 40.82
CA GLU A 114 -10.53 -10.60 40.36
C GLU A 114 -11.11 -10.98 39.00
N ARG A 115 -12.43 -10.89 38.82
CA ARG A 115 -13.08 -11.15 37.53
C ARG A 115 -12.66 -10.15 36.44
N ILE A 116 -12.50 -8.87 36.76
CA ILE A 116 -12.05 -7.83 35.81
C ILE A 116 -10.64 -8.17 35.28
N ARG A 117 -9.71 -8.57 36.17
CA ARG A 117 -8.35 -8.99 35.74
C ARG A 117 -8.38 -10.22 34.85
N GLU A 118 -9.26 -11.17 35.15
CA GLU A 118 -9.46 -12.36 34.31
C GLU A 118 -9.99 -11.95 32.92
N ILE A 119 -11.02 -11.10 32.85
CA ILE A 119 -11.56 -10.60 31.57
C ILE A 119 -10.48 -9.85 30.77
N GLN A 120 -9.63 -9.04 31.41
CA GLN A 120 -8.52 -8.38 30.73
C GLN A 120 -7.52 -9.40 30.13
N ALA A 121 -7.17 -10.45 30.88
CA ALA A 121 -6.33 -11.52 30.36
C ALA A 121 -7.02 -12.33 29.23
N GLU A 122 -8.34 -12.48 29.28
CA GLU A 122 -9.13 -13.06 28.18
C GLU A 122 -9.09 -12.17 26.93
N ILE A 123 -9.18 -10.84 27.06
CA ILE A 123 -9.04 -9.88 25.95
C ILE A 123 -7.65 -10.02 25.30
N ASP A 124 -6.57 -9.99 26.10
CA ASP A 124 -5.19 -10.15 25.60
C ASP A 124 -5.01 -11.50 24.86
N LEU A 125 -5.67 -12.57 25.35
CA LEU A 125 -5.62 -13.88 24.70
C LEU A 125 -6.31 -13.86 23.33
N VAL A 126 -7.47 -13.21 23.20
CA VAL A 126 -8.19 -13.11 21.91
C VAL A 126 -7.34 -12.40 20.86
N ASP A 127 -6.68 -11.30 21.22
CA ASP A 127 -5.77 -10.59 20.30
C ASP A 127 -4.65 -11.51 19.81
N THR A 128 -4.06 -12.31 20.70
CA THR A 128 -2.99 -13.25 20.28
C THR A 128 -3.49 -14.42 19.43
N LYS A 129 -4.76 -14.85 19.56
CA LYS A 129 -5.36 -15.84 18.65
C LYS A 129 -5.43 -15.28 17.23
N LEU A 130 -5.89 -14.03 17.08
CA LEU A 130 -5.94 -13.36 15.79
C LEU A 130 -4.54 -13.22 15.17
N GLN A 131 -3.55 -12.75 15.95
CA GLN A 131 -2.17 -12.61 15.48
C GLN A 131 -1.57 -13.94 15.01
N LYS A 132 -1.85 -15.04 15.72
CA LYS A 132 -1.43 -16.39 15.34
C LYS A 132 -2.01 -16.83 13.99
N GLU A 133 -3.31 -16.66 13.78
CA GLU A 133 -3.95 -17.03 12.51
C GLU A 133 -3.45 -16.15 11.36
N ASN A 134 -3.39 -14.83 11.57
CA ASN A 134 -2.91 -13.87 10.57
C ASN A 134 -1.45 -14.10 10.20
N ALA A 135 -0.57 -14.42 11.16
CA ALA A 135 0.82 -14.73 10.88
C ALA A 135 0.95 -15.93 9.93
N LYS A 136 0.16 -17.00 10.13
CA LYS A 136 0.21 -18.16 9.24
C LYS A 136 -0.23 -17.82 7.80
N VAL A 137 -1.34 -17.10 7.67
CA VAL A 137 -1.89 -16.72 6.36
C VAL A 137 -0.95 -15.76 5.63
N SER A 138 -0.47 -14.71 6.30
CA SER A 138 0.48 -13.74 5.73
C SER A 138 1.77 -14.42 5.26
N GLN A 139 2.33 -15.32 6.05
CA GLN A 139 3.56 -16.02 5.67
C GLN A 139 3.33 -16.96 4.48
N LEU A 140 2.16 -17.61 4.39
CA LEU A 140 1.79 -18.39 3.21
C LEU A 140 1.71 -17.51 1.95
N THR A 141 1.09 -16.34 2.04
CA THR A 141 1.01 -15.35 0.95
C THR A 141 2.41 -14.91 0.51
N ASP A 142 3.27 -14.52 1.46
CA ASP A 142 4.63 -14.07 1.18
C ASP A 142 5.48 -15.16 0.51
N LEU A 143 5.36 -16.42 0.96
CA LEU A 143 6.05 -17.55 0.34
C LEU A 143 5.65 -17.72 -1.12
N ARG A 144 4.34 -17.70 -1.40
CA ARG A 144 3.81 -17.88 -2.75
C ARG A 144 4.26 -16.77 -3.68
N LYS A 145 4.14 -15.51 -3.25
CA LYS A 145 4.59 -14.34 -4.04
C LYS A 145 6.09 -14.39 -4.29
N ALA A 146 6.90 -14.68 -3.27
CA ALA A 146 8.34 -14.83 -3.43
C ALA A 146 8.70 -15.95 -4.42
N TYR A 147 7.99 -17.09 -4.39
CA TYR A 147 8.21 -18.15 -5.35
C TYR A 147 7.84 -17.75 -6.79
N VAL A 148 6.73 -17.02 -6.98
CA VAL A 148 6.34 -16.46 -8.29
C VAL A 148 7.42 -15.52 -8.83
N ILE A 149 7.92 -14.60 -8.00
CA ILE A 149 9.00 -13.67 -8.36
C ILE A 149 10.26 -14.44 -8.76
N LEU A 150 10.62 -15.48 -8.00
CA LEU A 150 11.77 -16.32 -8.29
C LEU A 150 11.61 -17.04 -9.64
N TRP A 151 10.43 -17.61 -9.88
CA TRP A 151 10.11 -18.27 -11.14
C TRP A 151 10.20 -17.31 -12.33
N ALA A 152 9.55 -16.14 -12.24
CA ALA A 152 9.54 -15.12 -13.29
C ALA A 152 10.95 -14.60 -13.58
N ALA A 153 11.77 -14.38 -12.55
CA ALA A 153 13.17 -13.98 -12.70
C ALA A 153 14.01 -15.05 -13.42
N GLN A 154 13.77 -16.34 -13.18
CA GLN A 154 14.45 -17.43 -13.91
C GLN A 154 14.04 -17.49 -15.38
N GLU A 155 12.74 -17.32 -15.68
CA GLU A 155 12.25 -17.27 -17.06
C GLU A 155 12.84 -16.08 -17.82
N LYS A 156 12.93 -14.90 -17.19
CA LYS A 156 13.58 -13.71 -17.76
C LYS A 156 15.07 -13.90 -18.02
N ILE A 157 15.81 -14.53 -17.11
CA ILE A 157 17.23 -14.87 -17.33
C ILE A 157 17.37 -15.79 -18.54
N ALA A 158 16.56 -16.85 -18.60
CA ALA A 158 16.61 -17.80 -19.71
C ALA A 158 16.30 -17.11 -21.05
N LEU A 159 15.35 -16.18 -21.07
CA LEU A 159 14.98 -15.40 -22.25
C LEU A 159 16.12 -14.47 -22.70
N ALA A 160 16.68 -13.69 -21.78
CA ALA A 160 17.77 -12.76 -22.06
C ALA A 160 19.05 -13.48 -22.49
N GLU A 161 19.39 -14.63 -21.89
CA GLU A 161 20.54 -15.44 -22.30
C GLU A 161 20.39 -15.98 -23.73
N LYS A 162 19.17 -16.39 -24.13
CA LYS A 162 18.89 -16.80 -25.51
C LYS A 162 19.05 -15.63 -26.50
N PHE A 163 18.58 -14.43 -26.16
CA PHE A 163 18.77 -13.24 -27.00
C PHE A 163 20.25 -12.85 -27.11
N LEU A 164 20.98 -12.83 -26.00
CA LEU A 164 22.42 -12.52 -25.98
C LEU A 164 23.26 -13.49 -26.82
N ALA A 165 22.81 -14.73 -27.00
CA ALA A 165 23.52 -15.69 -27.84
C ALA A 165 23.66 -15.24 -29.31
N THR A 166 22.80 -14.31 -29.79
CA THR A 166 22.86 -13.80 -31.17
C THR A 166 23.80 -12.60 -31.36
N GLU A 167 24.28 -11.99 -30.27
CA GLU A 167 25.02 -10.72 -30.29
C GLU A 167 26.22 -10.74 -31.22
N LYS A 168 27.09 -11.76 -31.10
CA LYS A 168 28.32 -11.85 -31.89
C LYS A 168 28.05 -11.96 -33.40
N THR A 169 27.05 -12.75 -33.77
CA THR A 169 26.66 -12.95 -35.16
C THR A 169 26.09 -11.67 -35.75
N VAL A 170 25.20 -10.99 -35.01
CA VAL A 170 24.58 -9.73 -35.46
C VAL A 170 25.62 -8.62 -35.55
N GLN A 171 26.50 -8.48 -34.55
CA GLN A 171 27.57 -7.48 -34.53
C GLN A 171 28.49 -7.62 -35.74
N ALA A 172 28.88 -8.84 -36.12
CA ALA A 172 29.74 -9.06 -37.28
C ALA A 172 29.08 -8.57 -38.58
N VAL A 173 27.78 -8.84 -38.76
CA VAL A 173 27.02 -8.40 -39.95
C VAL A 173 26.89 -6.87 -39.98
N LEU A 174 26.57 -6.23 -38.85
CA LEU A 174 26.45 -4.77 -38.77
C LEU A 174 27.79 -4.08 -39.06
N GLN A 175 28.89 -4.59 -38.51
CA GLN A 175 30.25 -4.06 -38.74
C GLN A 175 30.67 -4.17 -40.21
N ASP A 176 30.38 -5.28 -40.87
CA ASP A 176 30.71 -5.45 -42.29
C ASP A 176 29.89 -4.52 -43.19
N ARG A 177 28.62 -4.27 -42.82
CA ARG A 177 27.77 -3.30 -43.51
C ARG A 177 28.22 -1.85 -43.27
N GLN A 178 28.63 -1.53 -42.05
CA GLN A 178 29.18 -0.22 -41.69
C GLN A 178 30.48 0.07 -42.46
N LYS A 179 31.42 -0.89 -42.50
CA LYS A 179 32.64 -0.79 -43.32
C LYS A 179 32.36 -0.63 -44.82
N SER A 180 31.26 -1.21 -45.29
CA SER A 180 30.80 -1.11 -46.68
C SER A 180 30.06 0.21 -46.99
N GLY A 181 29.90 1.10 -46.00
CA GLY A 181 29.17 2.35 -46.15
C GLY A 181 27.65 2.20 -46.29
N LEU A 182 27.11 1.03 -45.91
CA LEU A 182 25.68 0.69 -46.00
C LEU A 182 24.90 1.00 -44.71
N LEU A 183 25.61 1.29 -43.62
CA LEU A 183 25.05 1.55 -42.30
C LEU A 183 25.82 2.69 -41.63
N LEU A 184 25.12 3.61 -40.96
CA LEU A 184 25.76 4.68 -40.20
C LEU A 184 26.25 4.16 -38.84
N PRO A 185 27.34 4.72 -38.29
CA PRO A 185 27.83 4.32 -36.96
C PRO A 185 26.80 4.49 -35.84
N ALA A 186 25.92 5.49 -35.94
CA ALA A 186 24.87 5.72 -34.95
C ALA A 186 23.86 4.56 -34.93
N ASP A 187 23.39 4.14 -36.10
CA ASP A 187 22.42 3.04 -36.26
C ASP A 187 23.01 1.70 -35.79
N GLU A 188 24.31 1.47 -36.04
CA GLU A 188 25.01 0.29 -35.51
C GLU A 188 24.99 0.28 -33.97
N LEU A 189 25.33 1.40 -33.33
CA LEU A 189 25.35 1.51 -31.87
C LEU A 189 23.95 1.35 -31.26
N GLU A 190 22.93 1.92 -31.90
CA GLU A 190 21.54 1.78 -31.45
C GLU A 190 21.08 0.32 -31.48
N LEU A 191 21.35 -0.40 -32.58
CA LEU A 191 21.01 -1.82 -32.71
C LEU A 191 21.77 -2.70 -31.71
N LEU A 192 23.00 -2.32 -31.35
CA LEU A 192 23.80 -3.05 -30.36
C LEU A 192 23.43 -2.71 -28.91
N ALA A 193 22.84 -1.54 -28.64
CA ALA A 193 22.48 -1.11 -27.29
C ALA A 193 21.50 -2.06 -26.59
N VAL A 194 20.59 -2.70 -27.34
CA VAL A 194 19.60 -3.65 -26.80
C VAL A 194 20.26 -4.88 -26.14
N TYR A 195 21.46 -5.28 -26.57
CA TYR A 195 22.21 -6.35 -25.90
C TYR A 195 22.78 -5.90 -24.55
N ALA A 196 23.11 -4.61 -24.39
CA ALA A 196 23.48 -4.06 -23.09
C ALA A 196 22.28 -4.06 -22.13
N ASP A 197 21.09 -3.73 -22.62
CA ASP A 197 19.83 -3.85 -21.88
C ASP A 197 19.59 -5.29 -21.42
N ALA A 198 19.76 -6.29 -22.31
CA ALA A 198 19.58 -7.70 -21.95
C ALA A 198 20.56 -8.17 -20.85
N ARG A 199 21.81 -7.67 -20.85
CA ARG A 199 22.76 -7.94 -19.75
C ARG A 199 22.33 -7.29 -18.44
N ARG A 200 21.78 -6.06 -18.48
CA ARG A 200 21.18 -5.40 -17.32
C ARG A 200 19.99 -6.21 -16.80
N ASP A 201 19.13 -6.71 -17.68
CA ASP A 201 17.95 -7.48 -17.30
C ASP A 201 18.32 -8.79 -16.58
N ILE A 202 19.39 -9.47 -17.01
CA ILE A 202 19.96 -10.61 -16.29
C ILE A 202 20.46 -10.20 -14.91
N ALA A 203 21.20 -9.10 -14.81
CA ALA A 203 21.71 -8.62 -13.53
C ALA A 203 20.58 -8.29 -12.55
N PHE A 204 19.53 -7.60 -13.04
CA PHE A 204 18.34 -7.29 -12.26
C PHE A 204 17.58 -8.57 -11.85
N SER A 205 17.38 -9.51 -12.76
CA SER A 205 16.69 -10.77 -12.45
C SER A 205 17.47 -11.62 -11.45
N ARG A 206 18.80 -11.60 -11.47
CA ARG A 206 19.64 -12.25 -10.44
C ARG A 206 19.49 -11.59 -9.08
N LEU A 207 19.35 -10.27 -9.01
CA LEU A 207 19.03 -9.57 -7.77
C LEU A 207 17.66 -10.01 -7.23
N MET A 208 16.66 -10.12 -8.11
CA MET A 208 15.33 -10.59 -7.73
C MET A 208 15.35 -12.04 -7.22
N ASN A 209 16.13 -12.94 -7.83
CA ASN A 209 16.33 -14.29 -7.31
C ASN A 209 16.85 -14.28 -5.87
N VAL A 210 17.85 -13.44 -5.57
CA VAL A 210 18.43 -13.34 -4.22
C VAL A 210 17.38 -12.85 -3.22
N ARG A 211 16.61 -11.80 -3.58
CA ARG A 211 15.55 -11.25 -2.71
C ARG A 211 14.44 -12.27 -2.46
N ALA A 212 13.97 -12.92 -3.51
CA ALA A 212 12.93 -13.95 -3.40
C ALA A 212 13.39 -15.14 -2.54
N LEU A 213 14.62 -15.63 -2.74
CA LEU A 213 15.17 -16.70 -1.90
C LEU A 213 15.35 -16.28 -0.44
N GLN A 214 15.70 -15.02 -0.16
CA GLN A 214 15.76 -14.52 1.21
C GLN A 214 14.40 -14.61 1.91
N VAL A 215 13.33 -14.22 1.22
CA VAL A 215 11.96 -14.33 1.74
C VAL A 215 11.57 -15.80 1.93
N ILE A 216 11.80 -16.66 0.93
CA ILE A 216 11.53 -18.11 1.03
C ILE A 216 12.27 -18.72 2.22
N ASN A 217 13.55 -18.36 2.41
CA ASN A 217 14.35 -18.88 3.52
C ASN A 217 13.83 -18.41 4.88
N LEU A 218 13.40 -17.13 4.99
CA LEU A 218 12.82 -16.58 6.20
C LEU A 218 11.51 -17.29 6.54
N VAL A 219 10.61 -17.42 5.57
CA VAL A 219 9.29 -18.02 5.76
C VAL A 219 9.36 -19.52 6.06
N THR A 220 10.29 -20.24 5.44
CA THR A 220 10.43 -21.70 5.68
C THR A 220 11.32 -22.03 6.88
N GLY A 221 12.05 -21.05 7.42
CA GLY A 221 13.03 -21.25 8.48
C GLY A 221 14.25 -22.07 8.06
N GLN A 222 14.50 -22.22 6.76
CA GLN A 222 15.55 -23.07 6.20
C GLN A 222 16.26 -22.40 5.01
N GLU A 223 17.55 -22.65 4.82
CA GLU A 223 18.28 -22.17 3.64
C GLU A 223 18.08 -23.08 2.43
N TRP A 224 17.59 -22.49 1.33
CA TRP A 224 17.43 -23.14 0.03
C TRP A 224 18.39 -22.60 -1.01
N SER A 225 18.76 -23.46 -1.96
CA SER A 225 19.53 -23.11 -3.15
C SER A 225 18.80 -23.54 -4.41
N VAL A 226 18.82 -22.68 -5.43
CA VAL A 226 18.25 -22.98 -6.75
C VAL A 226 19.25 -23.83 -7.53
N GLU A 227 18.91 -25.10 -7.74
CA GLU A 227 19.63 -26.01 -8.63
C GLU A 227 18.76 -26.28 -9.86
N GLY A 228 19.17 -25.77 -11.03
CA GLY A 228 18.44 -25.98 -12.29
C GLY A 228 17.23 -25.05 -12.48
N LYS A 229 16.24 -25.52 -13.26
CA LYS A 229 15.05 -24.73 -13.64
C LYS A 229 14.01 -24.75 -12.52
N VAL A 230 13.52 -23.58 -12.12
CA VAL A 230 12.41 -23.46 -11.16
C VAL A 230 11.11 -23.92 -11.83
N ILE A 231 10.38 -24.82 -11.15
CA ILE A 231 9.12 -25.38 -11.64
C ILE A 231 8.03 -24.30 -11.55
N SER A 232 7.14 -24.25 -12.55
CA SER A 232 6.02 -23.30 -12.57
C SER A 232 5.19 -23.35 -11.27
N PRO A 233 4.75 -22.20 -10.74
CA PRO A 233 3.98 -22.13 -9.51
C PRO A 233 2.57 -22.69 -9.70
N LEU A 234 2.32 -23.90 -9.21
CA LEU A 234 0.98 -24.47 -9.19
C LEU A 234 0.22 -23.91 -7.98
N LEU A 235 -0.83 -23.15 -8.28
CA LEU A 235 -1.67 -22.51 -7.27
C LEU A 235 -2.98 -23.29 -7.10
N PRO A 236 -3.58 -23.30 -5.89
CA PRO A 236 -4.92 -23.81 -5.67
C PRO A 236 -5.95 -23.17 -6.61
N ALA A 237 -6.99 -23.93 -6.97
CA ALA A 237 -8.09 -23.39 -7.76
C ALA A 237 -8.79 -22.20 -7.08
N LEU A 238 -9.09 -21.18 -7.88
CA LEU A 238 -9.86 -19.98 -7.52
C LEU A 238 -11.37 -20.17 -7.80
N ASP A 239 -11.91 -21.36 -7.55
CA ASP A 239 -13.31 -21.72 -7.78
C ASP A 239 -14.23 -21.18 -6.66
N VAL A 240 -14.17 -19.87 -6.45
CA VAL A 240 -14.99 -19.17 -5.44
C VAL A 240 -16.11 -18.45 -6.13
N THR A 241 -17.34 -18.80 -5.76
CA THR A 241 -18.53 -18.06 -6.21
C THR A 241 -19.03 -17.09 -5.16
N THR A 242 -18.75 -17.34 -3.88
CA THR A 242 -19.17 -16.48 -2.77
C THR A 242 -18.12 -16.40 -1.68
N ILE A 243 -17.84 -15.19 -1.21
CA ILE A 243 -17.01 -14.93 -0.04
C ILE A 243 -17.90 -14.48 1.12
N GLU A 244 -17.94 -15.26 2.21
CA GLU A 244 -18.71 -14.93 3.42
C GLU A 244 -17.83 -14.23 4.45
N VAL A 245 -17.85 -12.89 4.46
CA VAL A 245 -16.96 -12.04 5.28
C VAL A 245 -17.09 -12.29 6.79
N GLN A 246 -18.23 -12.80 7.26
CA GLN A 246 -18.45 -13.14 8.68
C GLN A 246 -17.62 -14.34 9.17
N LYS A 247 -17.13 -15.19 8.27
CA LYS A 247 -16.36 -16.40 8.64
C LYS A 247 -14.88 -16.11 8.87
N TYR A 248 -14.40 -14.90 8.52
CA TYR A 248 -12.99 -14.55 8.61
C TYR A 248 -12.51 -14.40 10.05
N PRO A 249 -11.27 -14.79 10.35
CA PRO A 249 -10.67 -14.63 11.67
C PRO A 249 -10.82 -13.22 12.23
N GLU A 250 -10.53 -12.20 11.42
CA GLU A 250 -10.57 -10.79 11.82
C GLU A 250 -11.96 -10.38 12.34
N VAL A 251 -13.02 -10.75 11.63
CA VAL A 251 -14.40 -10.41 12.01
C VAL A 251 -14.87 -11.25 13.20
N ARG A 252 -14.55 -12.55 13.19
CA ARG A 252 -14.92 -13.47 14.27
C ARG A 252 -14.30 -13.04 15.61
N TYR A 253 -13.00 -12.76 15.63
CA TYR A 253 -12.31 -12.35 16.85
C TYR A 253 -12.67 -10.94 17.30
N GLN A 254 -13.00 -10.02 16.39
CA GLN A 254 -13.55 -8.71 16.77
C GLN A 254 -14.91 -8.83 17.47
N LYS A 255 -15.78 -9.74 17.02
CA LYS A 255 -17.04 -10.03 17.72
C LYS A 255 -16.77 -10.58 19.12
N GLU A 256 -15.83 -11.54 19.26
CA GLU A 256 -15.41 -12.07 20.56
C GLU A 256 -14.84 -10.95 21.47
N LEU A 257 -14.03 -10.04 20.95
CA LEU A 257 -13.49 -8.89 21.69
C LEU A 257 -14.60 -7.95 22.17
N ILE A 258 -15.56 -7.59 21.32
CA ILE A 258 -16.69 -6.74 21.69
C ILE A 258 -17.49 -7.37 22.82
N ASP A 259 -17.74 -8.68 22.77
CA ASP A 259 -18.45 -9.40 23.83
C ASP A 259 -17.66 -9.34 25.16
N LYS A 260 -16.33 -9.45 25.13
CA LYS A 260 -15.48 -9.29 26.33
C LYS A 260 -15.47 -7.87 26.88
N TYR A 261 -15.43 -6.85 26.03
CA TYR A 261 -15.54 -5.46 26.47
C TYR A 261 -16.92 -5.15 27.07
N GLN A 262 -18.00 -5.75 26.55
CA GLN A 262 -19.33 -5.65 27.17
C GLN A 262 -19.35 -6.26 28.57
N GLU A 263 -18.77 -7.45 28.74
CA GLU A 263 -18.63 -8.08 30.06
C GLU A 263 -17.82 -7.21 31.03
N LEU A 264 -16.74 -6.58 30.53
CA LEU A 264 -15.91 -5.67 31.31
C LEU A 264 -16.70 -4.43 31.81
N VAL A 265 -17.55 -3.85 30.95
CA VAL A 265 -18.43 -2.73 31.33
C VAL A 265 -19.41 -3.13 32.42
N GLU A 266 -20.06 -4.30 32.26
CA GLU A 266 -21.00 -4.82 33.25
C GLU A 266 -20.32 -4.99 34.62
N LYS A 267 -19.15 -5.64 34.65
CA LYS A 267 -18.41 -5.89 35.91
C LYS A 267 -17.82 -4.63 36.53
N SER A 268 -17.40 -3.66 35.71
CA SER A 268 -16.86 -2.38 36.18
C SER A 268 -17.96 -1.46 36.74
N GLY A 269 -19.21 -1.66 36.34
CA GLY A 269 -20.38 -0.92 36.83
C GLY A 269 -20.90 -1.37 38.21
N GLU A 270 -20.50 -2.56 38.68
CA GLU A 270 -20.90 -3.09 39.97
C GLU A 270 -20.20 -2.39 41.16
N ASN A 271 -20.63 -2.67 42.41
CA ASN A 271 -20.20 -1.93 43.60
C ASN A 271 -18.68 -2.05 43.88
N ASN A 272 -17.96 -0.91 43.85
CA ASN A 272 -16.49 -0.79 43.88
C ASN A 272 -15.82 -0.84 45.27
N GLN A 273 -16.53 -1.31 46.32
CA GLN A 273 -15.91 -1.49 47.63
C GLN A 273 -15.24 -2.85 47.72
N ASP A 274 -13.93 -2.86 47.96
CA ASP A 274 -13.17 -4.08 48.18
C ASP A 274 -13.51 -4.62 49.57
N VAL A 275 -13.98 -5.87 49.63
CA VAL A 275 -14.39 -6.51 50.87
C VAL A 275 -13.75 -7.89 50.95
N ASP A 276 -13.02 -8.16 52.02
CA ASP A 276 -12.40 -9.47 52.23
C ASP A 276 -12.74 -10.02 53.61
N LEU A 277 -13.13 -11.29 53.65
CA LEU A 277 -13.25 -12.05 54.90
C LEU A 277 -11.97 -12.85 55.12
N THR A 278 -11.24 -12.59 56.19
CA THR A 278 -10.03 -13.32 56.58
C THR A 278 -10.32 -14.16 57.82
N VAL A 279 -10.00 -15.45 57.78
CA VAL A 279 -10.04 -16.34 58.95
C VAL A 279 -8.64 -16.89 59.16
N GLY A 280 -8.05 -16.67 60.34
CA GLY A 280 -6.66 -17.01 60.58
C GLY A 280 -6.33 -17.35 62.02
N PHE A 281 -5.11 -17.83 62.20
CA PHE A 281 -4.49 -18.10 63.49
C PHE A 281 -3.16 -17.34 63.58
N GLN A 282 -2.77 -16.99 64.79
CA GLN A 282 -1.50 -16.34 65.09
C GLN A 282 -0.85 -17.01 66.30
N SER A 283 0.47 -17.15 66.26
CA SER A 283 1.31 -17.63 67.35
C SER A 283 2.49 -16.69 67.50
N SER A 284 2.80 -16.27 68.72
CA SER A 284 3.88 -15.34 69.02
C SER A 284 4.78 -15.87 70.14
N LYS A 285 6.08 -15.58 70.07
CA LYS A 285 7.05 -15.82 71.13
C LYS A 285 7.86 -14.57 71.40
N ASP A 286 7.82 -14.09 72.63
CA ASP A 286 8.62 -12.96 73.10
C ASP A 286 9.94 -13.47 73.72
N PHE A 287 11.03 -12.71 73.56
CA PHE A 287 12.36 -13.03 74.07
C PHE A 287 12.97 -11.82 74.79
N PRO A 288 13.20 -11.90 76.12
CA PRO A 288 12.70 -12.93 77.03
C PRO A 288 11.19 -12.76 77.29
N GLY A 289 10.41 -13.84 77.25
CA GLY A 289 8.96 -13.75 77.47
C GLY A 289 8.17 -15.02 77.13
N ASP A 290 6.84 -14.88 77.13
CA ASP A 290 5.88 -15.98 76.98
C ASP A 290 5.49 -16.25 75.53
N THR A 291 4.76 -17.36 75.33
CA THR A 291 4.11 -17.71 74.06
C THR A 291 2.66 -17.25 74.06
N GLY A 292 2.21 -16.60 73.00
CA GLY A 292 0.81 -16.25 72.76
C GLY A 292 0.26 -17.03 71.58
N ASN A 293 -0.99 -17.48 71.65
CA ASN A 293 -1.72 -18.08 70.52
C ASN A 293 -3.09 -17.42 70.42
N GLY A 294 -3.61 -17.27 69.20
CA GLY A 294 -4.94 -16.73 68.96
C GLY A 294 -5.50 -17.15 67.61
N ALA A 295 -6.82 -17.08 67.49
CA ALA A 295 -7.53 -17.18 66.23
C ALA A 295 -8.36 -15.90 66.03
N TYR A 296 -8.57 -15.50 64.77
CA TYR A 296 -9.34 -14.31 64.44
C TYR A 296 -10.15 -14.50 63.17
N ALA A 297 -11.26 -13.76 63.08
CA ALA A 297 -11.99 -13.52 61.86
C ALA A 297 -12.05 -12.00 61.67
N ALA A 298 -11.67 -11.52 60.48
CA ALA A 298 -11.64 -10.10 60.17
C ALA A 298 -12.39 -9.85 58.85
N LEU A 299 -13.29 -8.86 58.87
CA LEU A 299 -13.91 -8.33 57.66
C LEU A 299 -13.23 -7.00 57.35
N THR A 300 -12.58 -6.92 56.18
CA THR A 300 -11.79 -5.76 55.77
C THR A 300 -12.48 -5.05 54.63
N TRP A 301 -12.79 -3.77 54.80
CA TRP A 301 -13.33 -2.91 53.74
C TRP A 301 -12.25 -1.94 53.28
N ARG A 302 -12.00 -1.86 51.97
CA ARG A 302 -11.05 -0.94 51.36
C ARG A 302 -11.72 -0.16 50.23
N GLY A 303 -11.41 1.13 50.14
CA GLY A 303 -11.96 2.03 49.13
C GLY A 303 -11.33 3.42 49.24
N SER A 304 -11.53 4.25 48.21
CA SER A 304 -11.05 5.64 48.20
C SER A 304 -12.10 6.58 48.78
N LEU A 305 -11.67 7.50 49.66
CA LEU A 305 -12.52 8.57 50.19
C LEU A 305 -13.00 9.53 49.07
N GLU A 306 -12.22 9.69 48.00
CA GLU A 306 -12.62 10.46 46.82
C GLU A 306 -13.64 9.70 45.97
N GLY A 307 -13.47 8.37 45.86
CA GLY A 307 -14.43 7.49 45.17
C GLY A 307 -15.80 7.48 45.84
N LEU A 308 -15.88 7.61 47.17
CA LEU A 308 -17.15 7.76 47.89
C LEU A 308 -17.88 9.09 47.61
N LYS A 309 -17.16 10.11 47.13
CA LYS A 309 -17.71 11.43 46.78
C LYS A 309 -18.00 11.56 45.28
N ALA A 310 -17.45 10.66 44.46
CA ALA A 310 -17.64 10.66 43.02
C ALA A 310 -19.10 10.33 42.70
N LYS A 311 -19.76 11.19 41.93
CA LYS A 311 -21.12 10.95 41.43
C LYS A 311 -21.15 9.97 40.26
N GLU A 312 -20.01 9.76 39.61
CA GLU A 312 -19.82 8.88 38.45
C GLU A 312 -18.79 7.79 38.79
N ASN A 313 -19.01 6.59 38.26
CA ASN A 313 -18.04 5.50 38.33
C ASN A 313 -17.07 5.62 37.15
N TYR A 314 -15.87 6.14 37.40
CA TYR A 314 -14.86 6.36 36.36
C TYR A 314 -14.35 5.08 35.71
N ASP A 315 -14.30 3.96 36.44
CA ASP A 315 -13.87 2.67 35.90
C ASP A 315 -14.87 2.13 34.87
N ALA A 316 -16.17 2.20 35.22
CA ALA A 316 -17.25 1.86 34.28
C ALA A 316 -17.26 2.76 33.05
N LYS A 317 -16.98 4.06 33.23
CA LYS A 317 -16.91 5.04 32.13
C LYS A 317 -15.73 4.76 31.20
N ALA A 318 -14.56 4.45 31.75
CA ALA A 318 -13.38 4.05 30.99
C ALA A 318 -13.64 2.77 30.19
N ALA A 319 -14.18 1.73 30.85
CA ALA A 319 -14.57 0.48 30.18
C ALA A 319 -15.57 0.72 29.03
N ASN A 320 -16.52 1.65 29.22
CA ASN A 320 -17.48 1.99 28.17
C ASN A 320 -16.83 2.69 26.97
N TYR A 321 -15.82 3.54 27.21
CA TYR A 321 -15.05 4.13 26.10
C TYR A 321 -14.23 3.10 25.34
N GLU A 322 -13.63 2.12 26.02
CA GLU A 322 -12.94 1.01 25.35
C GLU A 322 -13.90 0.15 24.53
N LEU A 323 -15.11 -0.11 25.03
CA LEU A 323 -16.16 -0.80 24.27
C LEU A 323 -16.57 -0.04 23.01
N GLU A 324 -16.83 1.26 23.11
CA GLU A 324 -17.21 2.07 21.96
C GLU A 324 -16.07 2.15 20.94
N LYS A 325 -14.82 2.30 21.41
CA LYS A 325 -13.63 2.22 20.55
C LYS A 325 -13.54 0.87 19.82
N ALA A 326 -13.71 -0.25 20.53
CA ALA A 326 -13.65 -1.59 19.94
C ALA A 326 -14.73 -1.80 18.87
N LYS A 327 -15.94 -1.24 19.06
CA LYS A 327 -17.01 -1.28 18.04
C LYS A 327 -16.64 -0.50 16.77
N GLU A 328 -16.08 0.70 16.93
CA GLU A 328 -15.67 1.52 15.79
C GLU A 328 -14.46 0.91 15.06
N GLU A 329 -13.50 0.36 15.79
CA GLU A 329 -12.36 -0.37 15.20
C GLU A 329 -12.83 -1.62 14.46
N ALA A 330 -13.77 -2.39 15.00
CA ALA A 330 -14.36 -3.54 14.31
C ALA A 330 -15.10 -3.12 13.04
N ARG A 331 -15.87 -2.03 13.08
CA ARG A 331 -16.55 -1.47 11.92
C ARG A 331 -15.55 -1.04 10.84
N LEU A 332 -14.48 -0.34 11.23
CA LEU A 332 -13.41 0.08 10.32
C LEU A 332 -12.72 -1.12 9.67
N ASN A 333 -12.34 -2.12 10.46
CA ASN A 333 -11.65 -3.30 9.96
C ASN A 333 -12.55 -4.13 9.04
N TYR A 334 -13.85 -4.24 9.35
CA TYR A 334 -14.82 -4.87 8.46
C TYR A 334 -14.90 -4.16 7.10
N LEU A 335 -15.00 -2.82 7.08
CA LEU A 335 -15.03 -2.06 5.83
C LEU A 335 -13.73 -2.21 5.03
N LYS A 336 -12.58 -2.19 5.70
CA LYS A 336 -11.27 -2.43 5.06
C LYS A 336 -11.17 -3.83 4.46
N LEU A 337 -11.62 -4.85 5.18
CA LEU A 337 -11.59 -6.24 4.70
C LEU A 337 -12.48 -6.41 3.47
N VAL A 338 -13.69 -5.87 3.48
CA VAL A 338 -14.58 -5.89 2.30
C VAL A 338 -13.92 -5.20 1.11
N GLY A 339 -13.39 -3.99 1.30
CA GLY A 339 -12.72 -3.24 0.24
C GLY A 339 -11.53 -4.00 -0.36
N LYS A 340 -10.67 -4.58 0.49
CA LYS A 340 -9.54 -5.41 0.05
C LYS A 340 -9.96 -6.64 -0.76
N ILE A 341 -11.06 -7.30 -0.37
CA ILE A 341 -11.58 -8.45 -1.11
C ILE A 341 -12.07 -8.03 -2.49
N GLU A 342 -12.85 -6.94 -2.57
CA GLU A 342 -13.36 -6.39 -3.83
C GLU A 342 -12.21 -5.96 -4.76
N GLU A 343 -11.23 -5.22 -4.22
CA GLU A 343 -10.02 -4.80 -4.92
C GLU A 343 -9.22 -5.99 -5.45
N ALA A 344 -8.97 -7.01 -4.63
CA ALA A 344 -8.21 -8.19 -5.03
C ALA A 344 -8.88 -8.95 -6.20
N VAL A 345 -10.21 -9.08 -6.17
CA VAL A 345 -10.97 -9.75 -7.25
C VAL A 345 -10.92 -8.93 -8.54
N GLU A 346 -11.17 -7.62 -8.47
CA GLU A 346 -11.13 -6.75 -9.65
C GLU A 346 -9.71 -6.64 -10.23
N ASN A 347 -8.67 -6.63 -9.39
CA ASN A 347 -7.29 -6.62 -9.83
C ASN A 347 -6.94 -7.87 -10.64
N VAL A 348 -7.40 -9.05 -10.21
CA VAL A 348 -7.24 -10.28 -11.00
C VAL A 348 -7.95 -10.18 -12.35
N ASN A 349 -9.18 -9.67 -12.40
CA ASN A 349 -9.93 -9.51 -13.65
C ASN A 349 -9.23 -8.52 -14.62
N TYR A 350 -8.71 -7.42 -14.08
CA TYR A 350 -7.92 -6.46 -14.83
C TYR A 350 -6.64 -7.10 -15.40
N LEU A 351 -5.86 -7.78 -14.57
CA LEU A 351 -4.60 -8.40 -14.97
C LEU A 351 -4.80 -9.57 -15.94
N GLN A 352 -5.89 -10.33 -15.82
CA GLN A 352 -6.27 -11.34 -16.83
C GLN A 352 -6.43 -10.69 -18.21
N THR A 353 -7.21 -9.61 -18.27
CA THR A 353 -7.44 -8.86 -19.52
C THR A 353 -6.13 -8.24 -20.05
N ASN A 354 -5.29 -7.71 -19.17
CA ASN A 354 -4.02 -7.11 -19.54
C ASN A 354 -3.03 -8.14 -20.11
N VAL A 355 -2.91 -9.31 -19.46
CA VAL A 355 -2.07 -10.42 -19.94
C VAL A 355 -2.52 -10.90 -21.32
N GLU A 356 -3.84 -11.02 -21.55
CA GLU A 356 -4.38 -11.38 -22.87
C GLU A 356 -4.01 -10.34 -23.94
N ALA A 357 -4.15 -9.05 -23.64
CA ALA A 357 -3.76 -7.97 -24.55
C ALA A 357 -2.25 -7.99 -24.86
N LYS A 358 -1.40 -8.17 -23.85
CA LYS A 358 0.06 -8.25 -24.01
C LYS A 358 0.48 -9.47 -24.83
N LYS A 359 -0.17 -10.63 -24.63
CA LYS A 359 0.02 -11.82 -25.47
C LYS A 359 -0.37 -11.56 -26.92
N ALA A 360 -1.47 -10.85 -27.17
CA ALA A 360 -1.86 -10.47 -28.53
C ALA A 360 -0.82 -9.56 -29.20
N HIS A 361 -0.27 -8.58 -28.47
CA HIS A 361 0.81 -7.74 -28.98
C HIS A 361 2.09 -8.53 -29.26
N LEU A 362 2.43 -9.49 -28.41
CA LEU A 362 3.58 -10.38 -28.63
C LEU A 362 3.40 -11.22 -29.91
N LEU A 363 2.19 -11.71 -30.17
CA LEU A 363 1.85 -12.44 -31.41
C LEU A 363 2.03 -11.55 -32.66
N VAL A 364 1.58 -10.29 -32.61
CA VAL A 364 1.79 -9.33 -33.70
C VAL A 364 3.28 -9.09 -33.95
N ALA A 365 4.08 -8.93 -32.90
CA ALA A 365 5.52 -8.76 -33.03
C ALA A 365 6.22 -10.03 -33.58
N ALA A 366 5.71 -11.22 -33.24
CA ALA A 366 6.21 -12.47 -33.82
C ALA A 366 5.96 -12.54 -35.33
N GLU A 367 4.78 -12.11 -35.78
CA GLU A 367 4.44 -12.05 -37.20
C GLU A 367 5.25 -10.99 -37.96
N ASP A 368 5.52 -9.84 -37.33
CA ASP A 368 6.40 -8.81 -37.88
C ASP A 368 7.84 -9.33 -38.10
N ILE A 369 8.37 -10.15 -37.18
CA ILE A 369 9.65 -10.85 -37.39
C ILE A 369 9.57 -11.78 -38.60
N ARG A 370 8.50 -12.58 -38.72
CA ARG A 370 8.33 -13.52 -39.84
C ARG A 370 8.32 -12.79 -41.18
N GLU A 371 7.55 -11.71 -41.28
CA GLU A 371 7.49 -10.87 -42.48
C GLU A 371 8.86 -10.28 -42.83
N ARG A 372 9.56 -9.68 -41.85
CA ARG A 372 10.86 -9.05 -42.09
C ARG A 372 11.94 -10.06 -42.42
N LEU A 373 11.88 -11.27 -41.87
CA LEU A 373 12.80 -12.34 -42.23
C LEU A 373 12.62 -12.74 -43.70
N LEU A 374 11.37 -12.90 -44.15
CA LEU A 374 11.07 -13.16 -45.57
C LEU A 374 11.58 -12.03 -46.46
N ARG A 375 11.32 -10.76 -46.10
CA ARG A 375 11.84 -9.61 -46.85
C ARG A 375 13.37 -9.59 -46.89
N HIS A 376 14.04 -9.89 -45.79
CA HIS A 376 15.50 -9.92 -45.72
C HIS A 376 16.12 -10.96 -46.65
N GLN A 377 15.47 -12.10 -46.87
CA GLN A 377 15.96 -13.13 -47.77
C GLN A 377 15.90 -12.75 -49.26
N PHE A 378 14.94 -11.92 -49.65
CA PHE A 378 14.66 -11.65 -51.07
C PHE A 378 14.91 -10.21 -51.51
N LEU A 379 14.94 -9.25 -50.58
CA LEU A 379 15.04 -7.82 -50.89
C LEU A 379 16.37 -7.22 -50.39
N PRO A 380 17.05 -6.42 -51.23
CA PRO A 380 18.22 -5.65 -50.81
C PRO A 380 17.82 -4.44 -49.95
N GLY A 381 18.79 -3.77 -49.32
CA GLY A 381 18.58 -2.52 -48.57
C GLY A 381 18.80 -2.68 -47.07
N ASP A 382 17.97 -1.99 -46.27
CA ASP A 382 17.98 -1.95 -44.80
C ASP A 382 17.23 -3.13 -44.15
N THR A 383 17.00 -4.20 -44.91
CA THR A 383 16.13 -5.32 -44.49
C THR A 383 16.68 -6.09 -43.30
N PHE A 384 18.01 -6.11 -43.12
CA PHE A 384 18.64 -6.73 -41.95
C PHE A 384 18.40 -5.91 -40.69
N GLU A 385 18.63 -4.59 -40.77
CA GLU A 385 18.44 -3.64 -39.68
C GLU A 385 16.99 -3.67 -39.19
N ARG A 386 16.04 -3.63 -40.14
CA ARG A 386 14.61 -3.78 -39.85
C ARG A 386 14.27 -5.09 -39.15
N LEU A 387 14.86 -6.20 -39.57
CA LEU A 387 14.69 -7.50 -38.91
C LEU A 387 15.25 -7.49 -37.48
N GLN A 388 16.40 -6.86 -37.24
CA GLN A 388 16.97 -6.74 -35.89
C GLN A 388 16.13 -5.84 -34.98
N GLN A 389 15.56 -4.75 -35.51
CA GLN A 389 14.62 -3.91 -34.77
C GLN A 389 13.39 -4.70 -34.31
N ALA A 390 12.79 -5.51 -35.18
CA ALA A 390 11.65 -6.36 -34.83
C ALA A 390 12.01 -7.43 -33.79
N LYS A 391 13.18 -8.08 -33.91
CA LYS A 391 13.69 -9.02 -32.90
C LYS A 391 13.87 -8.34 -31.53
N SER A 392 14.37 -7.11 -31.52
CA SER A 392 14.54 -6.32 -30.30
C SER A 392 13.21 -5.92 -29.68
N GLN A 393 12.22 -5.53 -30.49
CA GLN A 393 10.87 -5.22 -30.01
C GLN A 393 10.19 -6.46 -29.42
N TYR A 394 10.29 -7.60 -30.09
CA TYR A 394 9.75 -8.87 -29.62
C TYR A 394 10.40 -9.32 -28.29
N TYR A 395 11.72 -9.17 -28.15
CA TYR A 395 12.41 -9.42 -26.87
C TYR A 395 11.79 -8.59 -25.73
N ARG A 396 11.62 -7.28 -25.92
CA ARG A 396 11.02 -6.39 -24.91
C ARG A 396 9.58 -6.79 -24.56
N LEU A 397 8.75 -7.02 -25.57
CA LEU A 397 7.36 -7.46 -25.35
C LEU A 397 7.27 -8.82 -24.64
N ALA A 398 8.22 -9.73 -24.90
CA ALA A 398 8.26 -11.01 -24.23
C ALA A 398 8.64 -10.89 -22.76
N MET A 399 9.57 -9.97 -22.43
CA MET A 399 9.90 -9.63 -21.04
C MET A 399 8.67 -9.05 -20.33
N GLU A 400 7.96 -8.11 -20.96
CA GLU A 400 6.73 -7.53 -20.43
C GLU A 400 5.65 -8.59 -20.17
N VAL A 401 5.46 -9.55 -21.08
CA VAL A 401 4.50 -10.65 -20.86
C VAL A 401 4.86 -11.48 -19.63
N ILE A 402 6.14 -11.79 -19.40
CA ILE A 402 6.55 -12.54 -18.21
C ILE A 402 6.27 -11.74 -16.93
N ASP A 403 6.52 -10.43 -16.94
CA ASP A 403 6.25 -9.56 -15.79
C ASP A 403 4.74 -9.50 -15.48
N GLU A 404 3.91 -9.32 -16.50
CA GLU A 404 2.44 -9.27 -16.34
C GLU A 404 1.85 -10.62 -15.93
N GLU A 405 2.41 -11.72 -16.43
CA GLU A 405 2.06 -13.07 -15.97
C GLU A 405 2.43 -13.29 -14.50
N ALA A 406 3.55 -12.74 -14.03
CA ALA A 406 3.92 -12.78 -12.62
C ALA A 406 2.93 -11.95 -11.78
N SER A 407 2.61 -10.73 -12.21
CA SER A 407 1.62 -9.86 -11.56
C SER A 407 0.25 -10.54 -11.42
N LEU A 408 -0.22 -11.23 -12.48
CA LEU A 408 -1.48 -11.97 -12.43
C LEU A 408 -1.44 -13.12 -11.40
N LEU A 409 -0.32 -13.84 -11.30
CA LEU A 409 -0.16 -14.88 -10.27
C LEU A 409 -0.13 -14.28 -8.86
N GLU A 410 0.53 -13.13 -8.67
CA GLU A 410 0.55 -12.42 -7.39
C GLU A 410 -0.85 -11.95 -6.98
N ALA A 411 -1.62 -11.37 -7.89
CA ALA A 411 -3.00 -10.96 -7.63
C ALA A 411 -3.91 -12.18 -7.35
N ALA A 412 -3.69 -13.30 -8.05
CA ALA A 412 -4.39 -14.54 -7.74
C ALA A 412 -4.08 -15.03 -6.32
N ILE A 413 -2.84 -14.88 -5.86
CA ILE A 413 -2.45 -15.22 -4.48
C ILE A 413 -3.16 -14.31 -3.47
N ASP A 414 -3.36 -13.03 -3.78
CA ASP A 414 -4.13 -12.12 -2.92
C ASP A 414 -5.60 -12.58 -2.77
N VAL A 415 -6.20 -13.11 -3.84
CA VAL A 415 -7.55 -13.72 -3.73
C VAL A 415 -7.52 -15.02 -2.92
N LEU A 416 -6.43 -15.80 -2.98
CA LEU A 416 -6.30 -17.03 -2.19
C LEU A 416 -6.26 -16.77 -0.68
N GLU A 417 -5.67 -15.65 -0.24
CA GLU A 417 -5.71 -15.19 1.15
C GLU A 417 -7.15 -15.17 1.67
N TYR A 418 -8.06 -14.66 0.83
CA TYR A 418 -9.46 -14.57 1.18
C TYR A 418 -10.20 -15.89 0.97
N THR A 419 -9.84 -16.68 -0.02
CA THR A 419 -10.52 -17.94 -0.32
C THR A 419 -10.32 -18.99 0.78
N TYR A 420 -9.10 -19.07 1.32
CA TYR A 420 -8.69 -20.11 2.26
C TYR A 420 -8.14 -19.50 3.55
N PRO A 421 -8.97 -18.82 4.35
CA PRO A 421 -8.51 -18.05 5.52
C PRO A 421 -7.95 -18.91 6.66
N SER A 422 -8.09 -20.24 6.58
CA SER A 422 -7.48 -21.20 7.52
C SER A 422 -6.24 -21.92 6.96
N GLY A 423 -5.87 -21.63 5.71
CA GLY A 423 -4.73 -22.24 5.01
C GLY A 423 -4.89 -23.74 4.74
N ASN A 424 -6.12 -24.23 4.59
CA ASN A 424 -6.41 -25.65 4.34
C ASN A 424 -7.06 -25.81 2.97
N GLU A 425 -6.27 -26.27 2.00
CA GLU A 425 -6.62 -26.27 0.58
C GLU A 425 -6.69 -27.71 0.06
N GLU A 426 -7.85 -28.34 0.18
CA GLU A 426 -8.09 -29.67 -0.39
C GLU A 426 -8.62 -29.56 -1.84
N LYS A 427 -7.94 -28.79 -2.70
CA LYS A 427 -8.36 -28.59 -4.10
C LYS A 427 -7.26 -28.85 -5.10
N GLU A 428 -7.68 -29.14 -6.33
CA GLU A 428 -6.80 -29.35 -7.48
C GLU A 428 -5.96 -28.08 -7.73
N ARG A 429 -4.63 -28.26 -7.83
CA ARG A 429 -3.70 -27.16 -8.11
C ARG A 429 -3.49 -27.05 -9.61
N THR A 430 -3.52 -25.81 -10.12
CA THR A 430 -3.39 -25.53 -11.54
C THR A 430 -2.44 -24.37 -11.78
N PHE A 431 -1.82 -24.36 -12.96
CA PHE A 431 -1.12 -23.18 -13.44
C PHE A 431 -2.14 -22.26 -14.12
N LEU A 432 -2.54 -21.19 -13.42
CA LEU A 432 -3.67 -20.32 -13.81
C LEU A 432 -3.56 -19.76 -15.24
N ILE A 433 -2.34 -19.52 -15.72
CA ILE A 433 -2.08 -18.86 -17.00
C ILE A 433 -2.09 -19.86 -18.18
N GLY A 434 -2.25 -21.16 -17.88
CA GLY A 434 -2.14 -22.26 -18.84
C GLY A 434 -0.70 -22.52 -19.28
N GLU A 435 -0.41 -23.76 -19.67
CA GLU A 435 0.87 -24.10 -20.30
C GLU A 435 0.88 -23.65 -21.75
N ASN A 436 0.91 -22.34 -22.01
CA ASN A 436 1.30 -21.83 -23.33
C ASN A 436 2.83 -21.90 -23.48
N GLU A 437 3.37 -23.10 -23.22
CA GLU A 437 4.78 -23.47 -23.41
C GLU A 437 5.22 -23.16 -24.84
N PHE A 438 4.29 -23.20 -25.80
CA PHE A 438 4.56 -22.91 -27.21
C PHE A 438 5.06 -21.48 -27.41
N LEU A 439 4.45 -20.46 -26.82
CA LEU A 439 4.93 -19.07 -26.95
C LEU A 439 6.27 -18.89 -26.24
N ARG A 440 6.40 -19.38 -25.00
CA ARG A 440 7.63 -19.27 -24.17
C ARG A 440 8.84 -20.06 -24.69
N ASN A 441 8.62 -21.19 -25.38
CA ASN A 441 9.68 -22.02 -25.95
C ASN A 441 9.97 -21.73 -27.44
N SER A 442 9.00 -21.18 -28.20
CA SER A 442 9.23 -20.70 -29.57
C SER A 442 9.95 -19.35 -29.62
N LEU A 443 9.82 -18.57 -28.54
CA LEU A 443 10.69 -17.48 -28.14
C LEU A 443 12.15 -17.97 -28.18
N PHE A 444 12.84 -17.64 -29.28
CA PHE A 444 14.27 -17.86 -29.50
C PHE A 444 14.70 -19.33 -29.72
N SER A 445 13.89 -20.14 -30.41
CA SER A 445 14.45 -21.38 -30.98
C SER A 445 15.57 -21.02 -31.99
N LYS A 446 16.57 -21.89 -32.18
CA LYS A 446 17.65 -21.72 -33.19
C LYS A 446 17.12 -21.47 -34.63
N SER A 447 15.82 -21.58 -34.86
CA SER A 447 15.10 -21.34 -36.13
C SER A 447 15.18 -19.92 -36.69
N TRP A 448 15.63 -18.92 -35.94
CA TRP A 448 15.61 -17.52 -36.40
C TRP A 448 16.62 -17.17 -37.50
N GLU A 449 17.46 -18.14 -37.84
CA GLU A 449 18.38 -18.11 -38.96
C GLU A 449 17.81 -18.83 -40.19
N ASN A 450 16.67 -19.53 -40.08
CA ASN A 450 16.17 -20.42 -41.13
C ASN A 450 14.64 -20.36 -41.33
N THR A 451 14.20 -19.93 -42.52
CA THR A 451 12.78 -19.74 -42.86
C THR A 451 11.98 -21.01 -43.00
N GLU A 452 12.63 -22.17 -43.18
CA GLU A 452 11.94 -23.47 -43.28
C GLU A 452 11.35 -23.93 -41.94
N THR A 453 11.74 -23.30 -40.82
CA THR A 453 11.31 -23.66 -39.45
C THR A 453 10.34 -22.66 -38.81
N LEU A 454 9.95 -21.59 -39.51
CA LEU A 454 8.90 -20.67 -39.05
C LEU A 454 7.54 -21.17 -39.52
N PHE A 455 6.87 -21.92 -38.65
CA PHE A 455 5.47 -22.26 -38.86
C PHE A 455 4.63 -20.96 -38.93
N PRO A 456 3.62 -20.89 -39.82
CA PRO A 456 2.63 -19.82 -39.73
C PRO A 456 1.94 -19.93 -38.37
N PHE A 457 1.88 -18.84 -37.61
CA PHE A 457 0.93 -18.74 -36.50
C PHE A 457 -0.46 -18.91 -37.12
N GLY A 458 -1.04 -20.10 -37.03
CA GLY A 458 -2.32 -20.41 -37.64
C GLY A 458 -3.47 -19.96 -36.74
N ASP A 459 -4.69 -19.85 -37.29
CA ASP A 459 -5.93 -19.61 -36.51
C ASP A 459 -6.13 -20.55 -35.29
N LYS A 460 -5.42 -21.69 -35.25
CA LYS A 460 -5.44 -22.61 -34.11
C LYS A 460 -4.51 -22.20 -32.96
N ASP A 461 -3.46 -21.42 -33.21
CA ASP A 461 -2.53 -20.87 -32.22
C ASP A 461 -3.06 -19.55 -31.61
N LEU A 462 -4.05 -18.94 -32.27
CA LEU A 462 -4.88 -17.82 -31.80
C LEU A 462 -5.98 -18.24 -30.83
N ASN A 463 -6.12 -19.54 -30.56
CA ASN A 463 -7.11 -20.04 -29.61
C ASN A 463 -6.57 -19.86 -28.18
N THR A 464 -6.33 -18.60 -27.78
CA THR A 464 -6.34 -18.23 -26.37
C THR A 464 -7.76 -18.56 -25.91
N LYS A 465 -7.93 -19.68 -25.20
CA LYS A 465 -9.14 -19.87 -24.39
C LYS A 465 -9.24 -18.61 -23.53
N GLU A 466 -10.21 -17.74 -23.82
CA GLU A 466 -10.50 -16.57 -22.99
C GLU A 466 -10.58 -17.05 -21.54
N MET A 467 -9.75 -16.47 -20.68
CA MET A 467 -9.87 -16.71 -19.25
C MET A 467 -11.20 -16.10 -18.83
N MET A 468 -12.12 -16.94 -18.32
CA MET A 468 -13.40 -16.43 -17.85
C MET A 468 -13.14 -15.51 -16.65
N PRO A 469 -13.74 -14.31 -16.60
CA PRO A 469 -13.57 -13.41 -15.49
C PRO A 469 -14.03 -14.08 -14.20
N LEU A 470 -13.33 -13.79 -13.10
CA LEU A 470 -13.78 -14.18 -11.78
C LEU A 470 -15.06 -13.42 -11.44
N SER A 471 -16.13 -14.17 -11.18
CA SER A 471 -17.38 -13.66 -10.64
C SER A 471 -17.53 -14.15 -9.21
N VAL A 472 -17.19 -13.29 -8.25
CA VAL A 472 -17.25 -13.59 -6.82
C VAL A 472 -18.24 -12.65 -6.16
N ASP A 473 -19.32 -13.21 -5.61
CA ASP A 473 -20.28 -12.44 -4.81
C ASP A 473 -19.74 -12.30 -3.37
N VAL A 474 -19.48 -11.07 -2.93
CA VAL A 474 -19.11 -10.77 -1.54
C VAL A 474 -20.40 -10.71 -0.69
N VAL A 475 -20.68 -11.79 0.05
CA VAL A 475 -21.92 -11.92 0.84
C VAL A 475 -21.75 -11.21 2.18
N GLN A 476 -22.30 -10.00 2.25
CA GLN A 476 -22.39 -9.20 3.47
C GLN A 476 -23.65 -9.59 4.27
N SER A 477 -23.61 -10.65 5.07
CA SER A 477 -24.74 -10.99 5.95
C SER A 477 -24.76 -10.09 7.19
N ILE A 478 -25.66 -9.10 7.20
CA ILE A 478 -26.08 -8.41 8.43
C ILE A 478 -27.10 -9.32 9.12
N GLU A 479 -26.80 -9.80 10.32
CA GLU A 479 -27.78 -10.49 11.18
C GLU A 479 -28.99 -9.57 11.40
N LYS A 480 -30.13 -9.97 10.83
CA LYS A 480 -31.45 -9.42 11.16
C LYS A 480 -31.78 -9.79 12.60
N ASN A 481 -31.80 -8.82 13.51
CA ASN A 481 -32.63 -8.89 14.71
C ASN A 481 -33.34 -7.55 14.95
N THR A 482 -34.66 -7.61 14.70
CA THR A 482 -35.77 -6.89 15.35
C THR A 482 -35.65 -5.39 15.60
N GLU A 483 -36.16 -4.58 14.66
CA GLU A 483 -37.48 -3.92 14.75
C GLU A 483 -37.79 -3.17 13.43
N ASN A 484 -38.98 -3.42 12.87
CA ASN A 484 -39.65 -2.75 11.75
C ASN A 484 -38.84 -2.36 10.48
N PRO A 485 -39.05 -3.05 9.34
CA PRO A 485 -38.51 -2.61 8.06
C PRO A 485 -39.39 -1.49 7.48
N GLN A 486 -39.15 -0.25 7.89
CA GLN A 486 -39.30 0.83 6.92
C GLN A 486 -38.12 0.72 5.97
N THR A 487 -38.42 0.32 4.74
CA THR A 487 -37.52 0.34 3.59
C THR A 487 -36.99 1.75 3.35
N THR A 488 -35.99 2.16 4.13
CA THR A 488 -35.03 3.14 3.67
C THR A 488 -33.93 2.34 2.99
N LYS A 489 -33.96 2.34 1.65
CA LYS A 489 -32.74 2.14 0.86
C LYS A 489 -31.77 3.23 1.31
N LYS A 490 -30.95 2.95 2.33
CA LYS A 490 -29.69 3.65 2.50
C LYS A 490 -28.75 2.99 1.51
N ASN A 491 -28.78 3.50 0.28
CA ASN A 491 -27.57 3.53 -0.53
C ASN A 491 -26.44 3.93 0.43
N ILE A 492 -25.34 3.19 0.44
CA ILE A 492 -24.07 3.76 0.88
C ILE A 492 -23.74 4.80 -0.19
N VAL A 493 -24.40 5.95 -0.07
CA VAL A 493 -23.82 7.21 -0.45
C VAL A 493 -22.63 7.28 0.49
N ILE A 494 -21.41 7.12 -0.03
CA ILE A 494 -20.27 7.85 0.55
C ILE A 494 -20.86 9.22 0.75
N ASN A 495 -21.14 9.61 2.00
CA ASN A 495 -21.64 10.95 2.27
C ASN A 495 -20.67 11.83 1.50
N GLN A 496 -21.16 12.45 0.42
CA GLN A 496 -20.59 13.66 -0.10
C GLN A 496 -20.65 14.57 1.12
N MET A 497 -19.58 14.56 1.92
CA MET A 497 -19.30 15.66 2.82
C MET A 497 -19.36 16.84 1.86
N GLU A 498 -20.33 17.73 2.06
CA GLU A 498 -20.40 18.95 1.26
C GLU A 498 -19.02 19.58 1.30
N ARG A 499 -18.27 19.44 0.20
CA ARG A 499 -16.91 19.93 0.08
C ARG A 499 -17.02 21.43 0.26
N LYS A 500 -16.28 21.98 1.20
CA LYS A 500 -16.32 23.42 1.48
C LYS A 500 -15.73 24.21 0.30
N ILE A 501 -14.78 23.59 -0.41
CA ILE A 501 -14.06 24.14 -1.55
C ILE A 501 -14.16 23.12 -2.70
N PRO A 502 -14.52 23.53 -3.93
CA PRO A 502 -14.52 22.65 -5.10
C PRO A 502 -13.13 22.10 -5.41
N TRP A 503 -13.09 20.93 -6.04
CA TRP A 503 -11.85 20.30 -6.49
C TRP A 503 -11.79 20.25 -8.01
N GLY A 504 -10.62 20.59 -8.55
CA GLY A 504 -10.27 20.41 -9.95
C GLY A 504 -9.22 19.31 -10.14
N VAL A 505 -9.04 18.84 -11.37
CA VAL A 505 -8.02 17.83 -11.70
C VAL A 505 -7.33 18.12 -13.04
N TYR A 506 -6.04 17.83 -13.12
CA TYR A 506 -5.26 17.85 -14.37
C TYR A 506 -5.40 16.53 -15.10
N ILE A 507 -5.65 16.59 -16.41
CA ILE A 507 -5.66 15.43 -17.30
C ILE A 507 -4.71 15.74 -18.45
N TRP A 508 -3.57 15.06 -18.49
CA TRP A 508 -2.54 15.29 -19.50
C TRP A 508 -2.85 14.55 -20.81
N ASN A 509 -3.56 13.43 -20.74
CA ASN A 509 -3.93 12.61 -21.89
C ASN A 509 -5.47 12.50 -22.05
N ALA A 510 -5.98 13.04 -23.16
CA ALA A 510 -7.41 13.03 -23.47
C ALA A 510 -7.95 11.71 -24.08
N ASP A 511 -7.16 10.67 -24.28
CA ASP A 511 -7.53 9.46 -25.05
C ASP A 511 -8.83 8.81 -24.52
N ALA A 512 -8.93 8.63 -23.20
CA ALA A 512 -10.09 8.00 -22.56
C ALA A 512 -11.37 8.84 -22.69
N LEU A 513 -11.24 10.17 -22.80
CA LEU A 513 -12.36 11.10 -22.93
C LEU A 513 -12.77 11.32 -24.39
N LEU A 514 -11.83 11.24 -25.33
CA LEU A 514 -12.09 11.34 -26.77
C LEU A 514 -12.62 10.01 -27.35
N ASN A 515 -12.46 8.89 -26.65
CA ASN A 515 -12.99 7.60 -27.04
C ASN A 515 -14.45 7.42 -26.57
N GLU A 516 -15.39 7.36 -27.50
CA GLU A 516 -16.84 7.18 -27.24
C GLU A 516 -17.14 6.02 -26.28
N LYS A 517 -16.41 4.91 -26.36
CA LYS A 517 -16.66 3.73 -25.50
C LYS A 517 -16.21 3.93 -24.05
N GLN A 518 -15.24 4.80 -23.81
CA GLN A 518 -14.63 5.01 -22.49
C GLN A 518 -15.07 6.33 -21.83
N ARG A 519 -15.55 7.30 -22.63
CA ARG A 519 -15.92 8.64 -22.19
C ARG A 519 -16.93 8.61 -21.04
N ALA A 520 -18.04 7.92 -21.22
CA ALA A 520 -19.12 7.92 -20.23
C ALA A 520 -18.64 7.40 -18.86
N GLN A 521 -17.84 6.33 -18.86
CA GLN A 521 -17.26 5.81 -17.63
C GLN A 521 -16.24 6.76 -17.03
N THR A 522 -15.37 7.36 -17.85
CA THR A 522 -14.34 8.28 -17.36
C THR A 522 -14.95 9.55 -16.75
N LEU A 523 -15.98 10.12 -17.38
CA LEU A 523 -16.73 11.26 -16.82
C LEU A 523 -17.43 10.87 -15.50
N GLN A 524 -17.99 9.67 -15.42
CA GLN A 524 -18.63 9.20 -14.20
C GLN A 524 -17.61 8.95 -13.07
N ASP A 525 -16.43 8.41 -13.38
CA ASP A 525 -15.33 8.21 -12.44
C ASP A 525 -14.86 9.56 -11.85
N LEU A 526 -14.72 10.60 -12.69
CA LEU A 526 -14.38 11.96 -12.27
C LEU A 526 -15.42 12.55 -11.29
N ILE A 527 -16.71 12.37 -11.60
CA ILE A 527 -17.82 12.85 -10.76
C ILE A 527 -17.86 12.10 -9.43
N ASN A 528 -17.66 10.77 -9.47
CA ASN A 528 -17.65 9.93 -8.28
C ASN A 528 -16.47 10.26 -7.36
N ALA A 529 -15.33 10.63 -7.94
CA ALA A 529 -14.17 11.13 -7.21
C ALA A 529 -14.39 12.54 -6.60
N GLY A 530 -15.47 13.23 -7.00
CA GLY A 530 -15.86 14.52 -6.44
C GLY A 530 -15.24 15.73 -7.14
N PHE A 531 -14.67 15.56 -8.34
CA PHE A 531 -14.15 16.67 -9.13
C PHE A 531 -15.30 17.44 -9.80
N SER A 532 -15.21 18.77 -9.80
CA SER A 532 -16.15 19.66 -10.48
C SER A 532 -15.54 20.37 -11.70
N ASP A 533 -14.21 20.45 -11.74
CA ASP A 533 -13.45 21.16 -12.76
C ASP A 533 -12.33 20.26 -13.32
N VAL A 534 -12.11 20.34 -14.62
CA VAL A 534 -11.15 19.50 -15.35
C VAL A 534 -10.28 20.39 -16.22
N LEU A 535 -8.97 20.29 -16.04
CA LEU A 535 -7.96 20.92 -16.89
C LEU A 535 -7.48 19.87 -17.91
N LEU A 536 -8.03 19.91 -19.13
CA LEU A 536 -7.80 18.89 -20.14
C LEU A 536 -6.75 19.32 -21.15
N SER A 537 -5.64 18.58 -21.22
CA SER A 537 -4.57 18.78 -22.20
C SER A 537 -4.67 17.79 -23.36
N PHE A 538 -3.90 18.08 -24.41
CA PHE A 538 -3.85 17.30 -25.63
C PHE A 538 -2.41 17.15 -26.10
N THR A 539 -2.03 15.93 -26.46
CA THR A 539 -0.76 15.68 -27.15
C THR A 539 -0.81 16.25 -28.57
N GLY A 540 0.36 16.43 -29.20
CA GLY A 540 0.42 16.91 -30.59
C GLY A 540 -0.31 16.02 -31.59
N GLU A 541 -0.44 14.71 -31.32
CA GLU A 541 -1.25 13.79 -32.12
C GLU A 541 -2.75 14.01 -31.91
N GLN A 542 -3.17 14.21 -30.67
CA GLN A 542 -4.58 14.49 -30.34
C GLN A 542 -5.03 15.82 -30.90
N ILE A 543 -4.19 16.86 -30.89
CA ILE A 543 -4.51 18.13 -31.54
C ILE A 543 -4.76 17.92 -33.04
N ARG A 544 -3.92 17.13 -33.72
CA ARG A 544 -4.15 16.78 -35.13
C ARG A 544 -5.44 16.00 -35.34
N TYR A 545 -5.78 15.09 -34.43
CA TYR A 545 -7.02 14.31 -34.46
C TYR A 545 -8.26 15.19 -34.28
N ILE A 546 -8.26 16.08 -33.28
CA ILE A 546 -9.36 16.99 -32.97
C ILE A 546 -9.61 18.00 -34.09
N VAL A 547 -8.62 18.29 -34.93
CA VAL A 547 -8.82 19.12 -36.12
C VAL A 547 -9.53 18.37 -37.25
N SER A 548 -9.55 17.03 -37.26
CA SER A 548 -10.31 16.22 -38.22
C SER A 548 -11.83 16.28 -37.96
N GLU A 549 -12.66 16.05 -38.97
CA GLU A 549 -14.13 16.07 -38.84
C GLU A 549 -14.63 15.11 -37.74
N LYS A 550 -14.04 13.91 -37.64
CA LYS A 550 -14.38 12.95 -36.59
C LYS A 550 -13.95 13.45 -35.22
N GLY A 551 -12.70 13.88 -35.06
CA GLY A 551 -12.20 14.35 -33.76
C GLY A 551 -12.89 15.61 -33.26
N GLN A 552 -13.33 16.50 -34.16
CA GLN A 552 -14.18 17.65 -33.82
C GLN A 552 -15.48 17.18 -33.17
N ALA A 553 -16.20 16.25 -33.80
CA ALA A 553 -17.46 15.72 -33.28
C ALA A 553 -17.28 15.02 -31.93
N GLU A 554 -16.18 14.26 -31.74
CA GLU A 554 -15.88 13.61 -30.46
C GLU A 554 -15.61 14.61 -29.34
N LEU A 555 -14.84 15.67 -29.62
CA LEU A 555 -14.58 16.71 -28.62
C LEU A 555 -15.84 17.52 -28.30
N GLU A 556 -16.66 17.85 -29.29
CA GLU A 556 -17.95 18.52 -29.07
C GLU A 556 -18.88 17.67 -28.20
N SER A 557 -18.99 16.37 -28.47
CA SER A 557 -19.79 15.44 -27.66
C SER A 557 -19.24 15.31 -26.24
N LEU A 558 -17.91 15.25 -26.07
CA LEU A 558 -17.28 15.27 -24.75
C LEU A 558 -17.67 16.51 -23.94
N LEU A 559 -17.54 17.69 -24.53
CA LEU A 559 -17.87 18.95 -23.85
C LEU A 559 -19.36 19.05 -23.51
N ASP A 560 -20.23 18.61 -24.42
CA ASP A 560 -21.68 18.55 -24.17
C ASP A 560 -22.06 17.58 -23.05
N GLU A 561 -21.44 16.41 -23.00
CA GLU A 561 -21.65 15.39 -21.96
C GLU A 561 -21.13 15.86 -20.59
N ALA A 562 -19.94 16.47 -20.54
CA ALA A 562 -19.38 17.05 -19.34
C ALA A 562 -20.28 18.18 -18.80
N LYS A 563 -20.76 19.06 -19.68
CA LYS A 563 -21.67 20.17 -19.34
C LYS A 563 -23.01 19.67 -18.79
N LYS A 564 -23.60 18.64 -19.38
CA LYS A 564 -24.82 17.98 -18.87
C LYS A 564 -24.61 17.41 -17.46
N SER A 565 -23.39 16.97 -17.19
CA SER A 565 -22.98 16.40 -15.90
C SER A 565 -22.44 17.44 -14.91
N ARG A 566 -22.51 18.74 -15.25
CA ARG A 566 -22.00 19.88 -14.46
C ARG A 566 -20.50 19.85 -14.19
N LEU A 567 -19.73 19.10 -14.98
CA LEU A 567 -18.28 19.18 -15.01
C LEU A 567 -17.85 20.34 -15.89
N LYS A 568 -17.02 21.23 -15.36
CA LYS A 568 -16.41 22.31 -16.14
C LYS A 568 -15.12 21.79 -16.76
N VAL A 569 -15.00 21.88 -18.08
CA VAL A 569 -13.79 21.49 -18.80
C VAL A 569 -13.11 22.73 -19.37
N SER A 570 -11.90 23.01 -18.90
CA SER A 570 -11.02 24.06 -19.39
C SER A 570 -9.90 23.46 -20.23
N LEU A 571 -9.48 24.19 -21.25
CA LEU A 571 -8.34 23.80 -22.09
C LEU A 571 -7.04 24.02 -21.33
N LEU A 572 -6.19 22.99 -21.23
CA LEU A 572 -4.87 23.04 -20.58
C LEU A 572 -3.75 23.03 -21.61
N LEU A 573 -2.89 24.06 -21.58
CA LEU A 573 -1.74 24.24 -22.48
C LEU A 573 -0.47 24.49 -21.67
N GLY A 574 0.62 23.75 -21.92
CA GLY A 574 1.83 23.84 -21.08
C GLY A 574 3.19 23.59 -21.75
N ASP A 575 3.52 24.29 -22.84
CA ASP A 575 4.90 24.31 -23.36
C ASP A 575 5.73 25.41 -22.65
N PRO A 576 6.85 25.06 -21.97
CA PRO A 576 7.72 26.03 -21.30
C PRO A 576 8.27 27.14 -22.22
N ASN A 577 8.47 26.86 -23.51
CA ASN A 577 9.00 27.84 -24.46
C ASN A 577 8.03 29.02 -24.68
N TRP A 578 6.74 28.85 -24.41
CA TRP A 578 5.76 29.93 -24.53
C TRP A 578 5.91 31.04 -23.48
N SER A 579 6.79 30.86 -22.49
CA SER A 579 7.23 31.96 -21.62
C SER A 579 8.02 33.04 -22.39
N LYS A 580 8.63 32.71 -23.53
CA LYS A 580 9.41 33.63 -24.36
C LYS A 580 8.55 34.42 -25.34
N HIS A 581 8.90 35.67 -25.58
CA HIS A 581 8.23 36.50 -26.60
C HIS A 581 8.28 35.91 -28.01
N GLU A 582 9.39 35.24 -28.36
CA GLU A 582 9.61 34.68 -29.69
C GLU A 582 8.64 33.55 -30.04
N ASN A 583 8.17 32.78 -29.05
CA ASN A 583 7.21 31.70 -29.23
C ASN A 583 5.74 32.11 -28.98
N LYS A 584 5.46 33.37 -28.61
CA LYS A 584 4.08 33.85 -28.34
C LYS A 584 3.12 33.59 -29.50
N ALA A 585 3.59 33.73 -30.75
CA ALA A 585 2.76 33.53 -31.93
C ALA A 585 2.21 32.10 -32.03
N GLU A 586 2.97 31.11 -31.58
CA GLU A 586 2.57 29.70 -31.55
C GLU A 586 1.45 29.46 -30.53
N LEU A 587 1.61 29.99 -29.31
CA LEU A 587 0.58 29.90 -28.28
C LEU A 587 -0.72 30.59 -28.71
N ILE A 588 -0.64 31.79 -29.29
CA ILE A 588 -1.80 32.49 -29.85
C ILE A 588 -2.49 31.62 -30.91
N HIS A 589 -1.72 30.98 -31.79
CA HIS A 589 -2.26 30.12 -32.83
C HIS A 589 -3.00 28.91 -32.24
N ALA A 590 -2.42 28.25 -31.24
CA ALA A 590 -3.02 27.11 -30.55
C ALA A 590 -4.37 27.50 -29.90
N ILE A 591 -4.40 28.63 -29.18
CA ILE A 591 -5.63 29.13 -28.56
C ILE A 591 -6.69 29.46 -29.61
N GLN A 592 -6.32 30.16 -30.69
CA GLN A 592 -7.27 30.49 -31.77
C GLN A 592 -7.85 29.25 -32.46
N GLN A 593 -7.05 28.20 -32.64
CA GLN A 593 -7.52 26.96 -33.23
C GLN A 593 -8.58 26.26 -32.37
N LEU A 594 -8.44 26.34 -31.05
CA LEU A 594 -9.26 25.64 -30.06
C LEU A 594 -10.41 26.51 -29.50
N GLU A 595 -10.38 27.83 -29.72
CA GLU A 595 -11.43 28.78 -29.31
C GLU A 595 -12.81 28.42 -29.88
N ARG A 596 -12.85 27.67 -30.98
CA ARG A 596 -14.10 27.20 -31.63
C ARG A 596 -14.90 26.23 -30.75
N PHE A 597 -14.27 25.56 -29.80
CA PHE A 597 -14.91 24.57 -28.94
C PHE A 597 -15.46 25.20 -27.64
N ASP A 598 -16.51 24.61 -27.06
CA ASP A 598 -17.21 25.13 -25.88
C ASP A 598 -16.48 24.88 -24.54
N PHE A 599 -15.15 25.00 -24.51
CA PHE A 599 -14.40 25.01 -23.25
C PHE A 599 -14.84 26.17 -22.36
N VAL A 600 -14.91 25.96 -21.05
CA VAL A 600 -15.34 27.00 -20.10
C VAL A 600 -14.26 28.05 -19.83
N GLY A 601 -12.99 27.73 -20.08
CA GLY A 601 -11.82 28.57 -19.82
C GLY A 601 -10.57 28.05 -20.53
N VAL A 602 -9.51 28.86 -20.51
CA VAL A 602 -8.15 28.49 -20.94
C VAL A 602 -7.24 28.57 -19.73
N HIS A 603 -6.55 27.48 -19.45
CA HIS A 603 -5.59 27.35 -18.37
C HIS A 603 -4.19 27.13 -18.94
N LEU A 604 -3.24 27.95 -18.52
CA LEU A 604 -1.85 27.87 -18.97
C LEU A 604 -0.98 27.28 -17.86
N ASP A 605 -0.29 26.18 -18.14
CA ASP A 605 0.69 25.61 -17.23
C ASP A 605 2.09 25.76 -17.81
N ILE A 606 2.59 27.00 -17.76
CA ILE A 606 3.87 27.38 -18.37
C ILE A 606 4.88 27.61 -17.24
N GLU A 607 5.83 26.69 -17.12
CA GLU A 607 6.91 26.77 -16.14
C GLU A 607 8.21 27.30 -16.76
N PRO A 608 8.60 28.58 -16.54
CA PRO A 608 9.83 29.10 -17.10
C PRO A 608 11.07 28.38 -16.57
N ASP A 609 11.03 27.81 -15.36
CA ASP A 609 12.16 27.10 -14.75
C ASP A 609 12.51 25.77 -15.44
N SER A 610 11.64 25.25 -16.30
CA SER A 610 11.93 24.09 -17.16
C SER A 610 12.88 24.44 -18.31
N LEU A 611 13.13 25.73 -18.57
CA LEU A 611 14.13 26.18 -19.55
C LEU A 611 15.53 26.19 -18.96
N SER A 612 16.50 25.68 -19.74
CA SER A 612 17.91 25.60 -19.31
C SER A 612 18.55 26.94 -18.89
N GLU A 613 18.07 28.06 -19.43
CA GLU A 613 18.53 29.44 -19.16
C GLU A 613 17.82 30.11 -17.97
N ALA A 614 16.84 29.46 -17.35
CA ALA A 614 15.96 30.09 -16.38
C ALA A 614 16.66 30.53 -15.09
N ARG A 615 17.73 29.83 -14.69
CA ARG A 615 18.45 30.14 -13.44
C ARG A 615 19.11 31.52 -13.46
N GLU A 616 19.57 31.97 -14.63
CA GLU A 616 20.27 33.25 -14.81
C GLU A 616 19.32 34.38 -15.26
N ASN A 617 18.21 34.03 -15.94
CA ASN A 617 17.30 35.00 -16.57
C ASN A 617 15.87 34.98 -16.00
N ARG A 618 15.65 34.44 -14.79
CA ARG A 618 14.29 34.23 -14.23
C ARG A 618 13.40 35.47 -14.23
N ILE A 619 13.93 36.63 -13.83
CA ILE A 619 13.17 37.88 -13.80
C ILE A 619 12.73 38.29 -15.21
N ASP A 620 13.62 38.15 -16.20
CA ASP A 620 13.32 38.51 -17.58
C ASP A 620 12.27 37.56 -18.18
N LEU A 621 12.44 36.24 -18.02
CA LEU A 621 11.46 35.24 -18.47
C LEU A 621 10.09 35.42 -17.81
N PHE A 622 10.04 35.79 -16.52
CA PHE A 622 8.78 36.06 -15.85
C PHE A 622 8.09 37.32 -16.41
N ASN A 623 8.86 38.38 -16.67
CA ASN A 623 8.32 39.59 -17.31
C ASN A 623 7.79 39.29 -18.72
N GLN A 624 8.51 38.48 -19.49
CA GLN A 624 8.06 38.04 -20.82
C GLN A 624 6.78 37.20 -20.76
N LEU A 625 6.68 36.29 -19.78
CA LEU A 625 5.46 35.52 -19.56
C LEU A 625 4.28 36.44 -19.24
N ILE A 626 4.43 37.40 -18.33
CA ILE A 626 3.38 38.38 -17.98
C ILE A 626 2.94 39.19 -19.22
N ASP A 627 3.89 39.66 -20.03
CA ASP A 627 3.61 40.36 -21.28
C ASP A 627 2.83 39.48 -22.26
N ASN A 628 3.22 38.20 -22.38
CA ASN A 628 2.52 37.23 -23.21
C ASN A 628 1.09 36.98 -22.72
N LEU A 629 0.88 36.82 -21.41
CA LEU A 629 -0.46 36.65 -20.80
C LEU A 629 -1.38 37.84 -21.08
N HIS A 630 -0.84 39.05 -20.94
CA HIS A 630 -1.59 40.28 -21.23
C HIS A 630 -2.03 40.36 -22.70
N ASP A 631 -1.21 39.87 -23.63
CA ASP A 631 -1.59 39.81 -25.05
C ASP A 631 -2.58 38.68 -25.35
N ILE A 632 -2.46 37.52 -24.71
CA ILE A 632 -3.40 36.40 -24.84
C ILE A 632 -4.79 36.79 -24.35
N LYS A 633 -4.87 37.50 -23.22
CA LYS A 633 -6.13 38.01 -22.66
C LYS A 633 -6.93 38.89 -23.64
N LYS A 634 -6.26 39.58 -24.56
CA LYS A 634 -6.91 40.40 -25.59
C LYS A 634 -7.52 39.56 -26.72
N ILE A 635 -7.10 38.30 -26.86
CA ILE A 635 -7.42 37.46 -28.00
C ILE A 635 -8.52 36.45 -27.66
N THR A 636 -8.44 35.82 -26.49
CA THR A 636 -9.49 34.88 -26.03
C THR A 636 -10.59 35.64 -25.29
N LYS A 637 -11.85 35.23 -25.53
CA LYS A 637 -12.99 35.72 -24.75
C LYS A 637 -13.26 34.83 -23.53
N LYS A 638 -12.62 33.66 -23.49
CA LYS A 638 -12.77 32.72 -22.38
C LYS A 638 -11.97 33.24 -21.17
N PRO A 639 -12.42 32.93 -19.95
CA PRO A 639 -11.61 33.13 -18.75
C PRO A 639 -10.20 32.55 -18.91
N LEU A 640 -9.20 33.28 -18.42
CA LEU A 640 -7.79 32.91 -18.52
C LEU A 640 -7.23 32.67 -17.13
N SER A 641 -6.69 31.48 -16.91
CA SER A 641 -6.07 31.04 -15.66
C SER A 641 -4.64 30.56 -15.92
N ILE A 642 -3.81 30.52 -14.87
CA ILE A 642 -2.42 30.08 -14.98
C ILE A 642 -1.96 29.28 -13.76
N SER A 643 -1.14 28.26 -13.99
CA SER A 643 -0.36 27.56 -12.97
C SER A 643 1.02 28.18 -12.81
N ILE A 644 1.40 28.48 -11.57
CA ILE A 644 2.68 29.14 -11.27
C ILE A 644 3.33 28.50 -10.04
N HIS A 645 4.63 28.26 -10.11
CA HIS A 645 5.42 27.82 -8.97
C HIS A 645 5.49 28.91 -7.87
N PRO A 646 5.35 28.58 -6.57
CA PRO A 646 5.24 29.56 -5.47
C PRO A 646 6.34 30.62 -5.43
N ARG A 647 7.57 30.28 -5.85
CA ARG A 647 8.71 31.21 -5.95
C ARG A 647 8.43 32.50 -6.75
N TYR A 648 7.51 32.49 -7.72
CA TYR A 648 7.17 33.67 -8.50
C TYR A 648 6.19 34.61 -7.78
N LEU A 649 5.61 34.16 -6.67
CA LEU A 649 4.69 34.93 -5.82
C LEU A 649 5.37 35.38 -4.51
N GLU A 650 6.64 35.03 -4.34
CA GLU A 650 7.43 35.27 -3.13
C GLU A 650 8.65 36.16 -3.44
N GLY A 651 9.12 36.91 -2.44
CA GLY A 651 10.31 37.75 -2.56
C GLY A 651 10.23 38.79 -3.68
N GLU A 652 11.35 39.02 -4.37
CA GLU A 652 11.46 40.03 -5.45
C GLU A 652 10.52 39.74 -6.63
N LEU A 653 10.35 38.47 -7.01
CA LEU A 653 9.40 38.08 -8.06
C LEU A 653 7.95 38.27 -7.61
N GLY A 654 7.68 38.02 -6.32
CA GLY A 654 6.38 38.28 -5.70
C GLY A 654 5.94 39.73 -5.78
N GLU A 655 6.86 40.70 -5.64
CA GLU A 655 6.54 42.11 -5.83
C GLU A 655 6.18 42.43 -7.29
N ILE A 656 6.89 41.84 -8.26
CA ILE A 656 6.55 41.95 -9.69
C ILE A 656 5.16 41.34 -9.96
N ALA A 657 4.89 40.15 -9.41
CA ALA A 657 3.61 39.48 -9.56
C ALA A 657 2.46 40.32 -8.98
N LYS A 658 2.65 40.88 -7.78
CA LYS A 658 1.68 41.71 -7.07
C LYS A 658 1.31 42.98 -7.84
N GLU A 659 2.28 43.59 -8.51
CA GLU A 659 2.04 44.78 -9.30
C GLU A 659 1.38 44.45 -10.64
N ARG A 660 1.89 43.43 -11.34
CA ARG A 660 1.59 43.23 -12.77
C ARG A 660 0.49 42.21 -13.07
N LEU A 661 0.41 41.10 -12.33
CA LEU A 661 -0.60 40.05 -12.60
C LEU A 661 -2.06 40.54 -12.43
N PRO A 662 -2.41 41.37 -11.43
CA PRO A 662 -3.79 41.87 -11.31
C PRO A 662 -4.26 42.69 -12.51
N GLN A 663 -3.33 43.28 -13.29
CA GLN A 663 -3.66 44.10 -14.46
C GLN A 663 -4.11 43.25 -15.66
N ILE A 664 -3.89 41.93 -15.65
CA ILE A 664 -4.29 41.01 -16.72
C ILE A 664 -5.73 40.53 -16.52
N GLU A 665 -6.31 40.70 -15.33
CA GLU A 665 -7.64 40.16 -14.98
C GLU A 665 -7.74 38.65 -15.23
N LEU A 666 -6.76 37.91 -14.70
CA LEU A 666 -6.79 36.46 -14.65
C LEU A 666 -7.99 35.99 -13.80
N GLU A 667 -8.67 34.94 -14.25
CA GLU A 667 -9.72 34.31 -13.47
C GLU A 667 -9.14 33.68 -12.19
N LYS A 668 -7.97 33.06 -12.32
CA LYS A 668 -7.30 32.34 -11.24
C LYS A 668 -5.80 32.20 -11.46
N VAL A 669 -5.05 32.22 -10.36
CA VAL A 669 -3.65 31.81 -10.27
C VAL A 669 -3.58 30.56 -9.40
N VAL A 670 -3.26 29.43 -10.00
CA VAL A 670 -3.11 28.13 -9.32
C VAL A 670 -1.66 27.98 -8.88
N VAL A 671 -1.43 27.91 -7.58
CA VAL A 671 -0.09 27.81 -7.01
C VAL A 671 0.34 26.35 -6.91
N MET A 672 1.37 25.97 -7.66
CA MET A 672 1.94 24.63 -7.68
C MET A 672 2.87 24.40 -6.49
N LEU A 673 2.28 24.25 -5.30
CA LEU A 673 3.00 24.00 -4.07
C LEU A 673 2.92 22.52 -3.68
N TYR A 674 3.78 21.70 -4.28
CA TYR A 674 3.83 20.27 -4.00
C TYR A 674 4.55 19.99 -2.67
N SER A 675 3.81 19.43 -1.72
CA SER A 675 4.31 19.03 -0.40
C SER A 675 3.27 18.14 0.30
N SER A 676 3.68 16.93 0.68
CA SER A 676 2.88 16.02 1.51
C SER A 676 2.83 16.44 2.99
N LYS A 677 3.64 17.43 3.39
CA LYS A 677 3.66 18.00 4.74
C LYS A 677 2.60 19.10 4.86
N THR A 678 1.38 18.73 5.24
CA THR A 678 0.19 19.61 5.26
C THR A 678 0.39 20.93 6.00
N ASP A 679 1.02 20.93 7.18
CA ASP A 679 1.27 22.15 7.96
C ASP A 679 2.20 23.14 7.23
N GLN A 680 3.18 22.64 6.48
CA GLN A 680 4.09 23.48 5.71
C GLN A 680 3.35 24.11 4.52
N THR A 681 2.53 23.31 3.83
CA THR A 681 1.66 23.77 2.74
C THR A 681 0.70 24.86 3.24
N LEU A 682 0.04 24.63 4.39
CA LEU A 682 -0.87 25.61 5.02
C LEU A 682 -0.19 26.94 5.32
N ASN A 683 0.96 26.91 6.00
CA ASN A 683 1.65 28.12 6.43
C ASN A 683 2.16 28.93 5.23
N ARG A 684 2.79 28.25 4.26
CA ARG A 684 3.32 28.91 3.07
C ARG A 684 2.23 29.47 2.17
N MET A 685 1.10 28.76 2.00
CA MET A 685 -0.03 29.30 1.23
C MET A 685 -0.68 30.50 1.90
N LYS A 686 -0.82 30.51 3.23
CA LYS A 686 -1.33 31.69 3.94
C LYS A 686 -0.46 32.93 3.69
N GLU A 687 0.85 32.76 3.76
CA GLU A 687 1.80 33.85 3.46
C GLU A 687 1.67 34.34 2.02
N ILE A 688 1.53 33.44 1.04
CA ILE A 688 1.31 33.81 -0.37
C ILE A 688 -0.01 34.59 -0.53
N ILE A 689 -1.11 34.11 0.06
CA ILE A 689 -2.43 34.76 -0.01
C ILE A 689 -2.39 36.16 0.63
N GLU A 690 -1.74 36.30 1.78
CA GLU A 690 -1.58 37.59 2.46
C GLU A 690 -0.73 38.58 1.65
N ASN A 691 0.32 38.10 0.99
CA ASN A 691 1.21 38.93 0.18
C ASN A 691 0.63 39.33 -1.18
N GLN A 692 -0.33 38.54 -1.70
CA GLN A 692 -0.96 38.70 -3.03
C GLN A 692 -2.48 38.97 -2.98
N PRO A 693 -2.97 40.00 -2.26
CA PRO A 693 -4.38 40.17 -1.92
C PRO A 693 -5.31 40.48 -3.12
N ASN A 694 -4.75 40.84 -4.27
CA ASN A 694 -5.51 41.19 -5.48
C ASN A 694 -5.56 40.05 -6.51
N LEU A 695 -5.04 38.86 -6.17
CA LEU A 695 -5.08 37.69 -7.02
C LEU A 695 -6.12 36.70 -6.48
N ASN A 696 -6.88 36.08 -7.39
CA ASN A 696 -7.68 34.92 -7.02
C ASN A 696 -6.77 33.67 -6.99
N ILE A 697 -6.44 33.20 -5.79
CA ILE A 697 -5.47 32.13 -5.58
C ILE A 697 -6.18 30.80 -5.36
N ALA A 698 -5.70 29.78 -6.06
CA ALA A 698 -6.01 28.38 -5.81
C ALA A 698 -4.73 27.59 -5.54
N LEU A 699 -4.88 26.38 -5.00
CA LEU A 699 -3.77 25.50 -4.68
C LEU A 699 -3.75 24.30 -5.63
N ALA A 700 -2.58 23.91 -6.14
CA ALA A 700 -2.38 22.59 -6.72
C ALA A 700 -1.59 21.69 -5.78
N GLN A 701 -2.00 20.43 -5.66
CA GLN A 701 -1.31 19.35 -4.94
C GLN A 701 -1.04 18.19 -5.90
N SER A 702 0.11 17.55 -5.76
CA SER A 702 0.51 16.44 -6.63
C SER A 702 0.19 15.08 -6.01
N VAL A 703 -0.27 14.16 -6.85
CA VAL A 703 -0.42 12.72 -6.65
C VAL A 703 0.39 11.97 -7.71
N GLU A 704 1.33 12.63 -8.40
CA GLU A 704 2.14 11.99 -9.44
C GLU A 704 3.22 11.08 -8.83
N HIS A 705 3.40 9.90 -9.42
CA HIS A 705 4.44 8.96 -9.00
C HIS A 705 5.87 9.42 -9.33
N SER A 706 6.01 10.28 -10.35
CA SER A 706 7.30 10.74 -10.86
C SER A 706 8.02 11.72 -9.92
N ILE A 707 7.34 12.23 -8.90
CA ILE A 707 7.82 13.22 -7.93
C ILE A 707 8.08 12.53 -6.58
N SER A 708 8.93 13.11 -5.74
CA SER A 708 9.31 12.52 -4.44
C SER A 708 8.13 12.36 -3.47
N SER A 709 8.23 11.40 -2.54
CA SER A 709 7.21 11.20 -1.49
C SER A 709 7.06 12.38 -0.52
N GLU A 710 7.97 13.35 -0.52
CA GLU A 710 7.80 14.58 0.27
C GLU A 710 6.95 15.63 -0.45
N GLU A 711 6.78 15.51 -1.76
CA GLU A 711 6.14 16.49 -2.64
C GLU A 711 4.83 15.94 -3.25
N SER A 712 4.68 14.62 -3.33
CA SER A 712 3.51 13.93 -3.88
C SER A 712 2.80 13.04 -2.85
N TYR A 713 1.48 12.95 -2.97
CA TYR A 713 0.64 12.05 -2.19
C TYR A 713 0.53 10.62 -2.77
N ALA A 714 1.13 10.32 -3.93
CA ALA A 714 1.11 8.98 -4.53
C ALA A 714 1.58 7.85 -3.58
N TYR A 715 2.49 8.19 -2.68
CA TYR A 715 3.08 7.25 -1.71
C TYR A 715 2.36 7.21 -0.36
N HIS A 716 1.21 7.88 -0.24
CA HIS A 716 0.44 7.98 0.99
C HIS A 716 -0.84 7.15 0.90
N THR A 717 -1.39 6.77 2.05
CA THR A 717 -2.70 6.10 2.02
C THR A 717 -3.78 7.07 1.56
N GLN A 718 -4.82 6.55 0.91
CA GLN A 718 -6.00 7.32 0.51
C GLN A 718 -6.60 8.12 1.69
N GLN A 719 -6.58 7.54 2.90
CA GLN A 719 -7.03 8.20 4.12
C GLN A 719 -6.15 9.41 4.46
N ASP A 720 -4.82 9.28 4.39
CA ASP A 720 -3.90 10.37 4.69
C ASP A 720 -4.05 11.52 3.69
N PHE A 721 -4.20 11.21 2.40
CA PHE A 721 -4.50 12.19 1.36
C PHE A 721 -5.80 12.95 1.67
N PHE A 722 -6.90 12.24 1.95
CA PHE A 722 -8.18 12.90 2.24
C PHE A 722 -8.14 13.74 3.53
N GLN A 723 -7.44 13.28 4.57
CA GLN A 723 -7.25 14.05 5.80
C GLN A 723 -6.41 15.31 5.57
N ALA A 724 -5.35 15.20 4.76
CA ALA A 724 -4.53 16.34 4.35
C ALA A 724 -5.36 17.36 3.56
N MET A 725 -6.11 16.92 2.55
CA MET A 725 -6.95 17.82 1.75
C MET A 725 -8.06 18.46 2.60
N GLN A 726 -8.71 17.72 3.50
CA GLN A 726 -9.70 18.29 4.42
C GLN A 726 -9.07 19.35 5.35
N SER A 727 -7.83 19.15 5.79
CA SER A 727 -7.11 20.13 6.60
C SER A 727 -6.78 21.39 5.80
N LEU A 728 -6.40 21.24 4.52
CA LEU A 728 -6.20 22.37 3.58
C LEU A 728 -7.52 23.12 3.32
N GLU A 729 -8.61 22.42 3.05
CA GLU A 729 -9.95 23.00 2.86
C GLU A 729 -10.43 23.83 4.05
N ASN A 730 -10.12 23.37 5.26
CA ASN A 730 -10.51 24.06 6.48
C ASN A 730 -9.57 25.22 6.83
N GLY A 731 -8.28 25.10 6.47
CA GLY A 731 -7.23 26.02 6.87
C GLY A 731 -6.93 27.14 5.88
N LEU A 732 -7.32 27.01 4.61
CA LEU A 732 -7.05 27.99 3.55
C LEU A 732 -8.30 28.77 3.14
N ALA A 733 -8.09 30.02 2.76
CA ALA A 733 -9.09 30.87 2.12
C ALA A 733 -8.83 30.90 0.60
N VAL A 734 -9.00 29.75 -0.06
CA VAL A 734 -8.88 29.59 -1.51
C VAL A 734 -10.23 29.19 -2.10
N ASP A 735 -10.44 29.53 -3.37
CA ASP A 735 -11.69 29.21 -4.07
C ASP A 735 -11.71 27.79 -4.62
N GLU A 736 -10.54 27.16 -4.80
CA GLU A 736 -10.43 25.82 -5.40
C GLU A 736 -9.11 25.13 -5.04
N ILE A 737 -9.12 23.78 -5.02
CA ILE A 737 -7.92 22.94 -4.93
C ILE A 737 -7.84 22.04 -6.18
N PHE A 738 -6.71 22.02 -6.86
CA PHE A 738 -6.46 21.17 -8.02
C PHE A 738 -5.56 19.98 -7.65
N ILE A 739 -5.89 18.81 -8.18
CA ILE A 739 -5.11 17.58 -8.00
C ILE A 739 -4.41 17.23 -9.31
N GLN A 740 -3.10 17.03 -9.25
CA GLN A 740 -2.27 16.71 -10.41
C GLN A 740 -1.62 15.33 -10.25
N ALA A 741 -1.89 14.32 -11.06
CA ALA A 741 -2.79 14.26 -12.21
C ALA A 741 -3.82 13.12 -12.08
N TRP A 742 -4.86 13.16 -12.92
CA TRP A 742 -5.94 12.17 -12.94
C TRP A 742 -5.43 10.75 -13.23
N GLU A 743 -4.44 10.64 -14.12
CA GLU A 743 -3.83 9.39 -14.52
C GLU A 743 -3.30 8.62 -13.30
N ASP A 744 -2.54 9.29 -12.43
CA ASP A 744 -2.03 8.71 -11.19
C ASP A 744 -3.12 8.61 -10.10
N TYR A 745 -3.98 9.61 -9.96
CA TYR A 745 -5.09 9.59 -8.99
C TYR A 745 -5.98 8.35 -9.17
N LYS A 746 -6.23 7.95 -10.42
CA LYS A 746 -7.06 6.80 -10.75
C LYS A 746 -6.40 5.46 -10.38
N GLU A 747 -5.08 5.40 -10.39
CA GLU A 747 -4.31 4.21 -9.98
C GLU A 747 -4.29 4.06 -8.46
N ASP A 748 -4.28 5.18 -7.71
CA ASP A 748 -4.10 5.18 -6.25
C ASP A 748 -5.40 5.26 -5.43
N VAL A 749 -6.52 5.70 -6.03
CA VAL A 749 -7.77 6.02 -5.32
C VAL A 749 -8.92 5.06 -5.68
N LYS A 750 -8.66 4.00 -6.45
CA LYS A 750 -9.64 2.91 -6.67
C LYS A 750 -9.59 1.87 -5.57
#